data_AF-A0A2N3F9P5-F1
#
_entry.id   AF-A0A2N3F9P5-F1
#
_cell.length_a   1.000
_cell.length_b   1.000
_cell.length_c   1.000
_cell.angle_alpha   90.00
_cell.angle_beta   90.00
_cell.angle_gamma   90.00
#
_symmetry.space_group_name_H-M   'P 1'
#
loop_
_entity.id
_entity.type
_entity.pdbx_description
1 polymer ?
#
loop_
_entity_poly.entity_id
_entity_poly.type
_entity_poly.pdbx_seq_one_letter_code
_entity_poly.pdbx_strand_id
1 'polypeptide(L)'
;MPDSRLVTYTSGVQATPRFHRFEKPAAAAAAVLFVVVLLAPTFHLGFIFDDAHNAAETGSALSAVGETLGSEIRGDWADWAHVGRFFPLSEYIRVLFWAVDGRLWLYRLGILCLVLANAGLFSLLVRKLTGSGGLAILGFLLAPALFQVRYFHDPIMSYAGLLQAVTFFTFLSLIALLSWLTDRRPYQLALSLAAYGASLLTYEIGLPFFLLHALLIWGFPRTRSFREVVRMAWPFAAMAAGCALVPVLFRLSGNVALSGNASAGAWTPHLQFGAVLTALSKQTLGALPLSYYASRAVGTRLGLTNGFLLGTPAQYLALFPAAVVSLIALAGLVTHVAIRWAASSSSDSHMTPAASPSLVLLLGAGLWILPGALISLSPVRQAELYWGVSYLPVYVSYFGVALVVLGVVQAILRRWPQRTHALIVVLTLCIGGLAALWYGNATTATEVLDREWHYPRSAITDAASARLFQGVAPEAVYVTSGDRFWDIPIFFASLSPNVPARVQHLGAVASGVENLSGDRSTRAGATTIAVQPEQDVYFIDYDGRSDGSGYALVTKIATLTVQPGGGFRIEGQPIAYFRSAPTGQPTWSRKASQLLPAEKPLKTSRQLGLPTTGRSSSTAAGTLIRYSQGQVFDGQWKPTATRR
;
A
#
# COMPACT_ATOMS: atom_id res chain seq x y z
N MET A 1 -24.88 75.99 27.72
CA MET A 1 -25.44 74.78 27.09
C MET A 1 -24.68 74.50 25.81
N PRO A 2 -24.00 73.34 25.70
CA PRO A 2 -23.72 72.70 24.42
C PRO A 2 -24.40 71.32 24.33
N ASP A 3 -24.88 71.02 23.12
CA ASP A 3 -25.67 69.86 22.70
C ASP A 3 -25.00 68.51 23.00
N SER A 4 -25.67 67.70 23.82
CA SER A 4 -25.42 66.26 23.97
C SER A 4 -26.14 65.48 22.86
N ARG A 5 -25.51 65.32 21.70
CA ARG A 5 -25.95 64.35 20.68
C ARG A 5 -25.53 62.95 21.11
N LEU A 6 -26.44 62.24 21.78
CA LEU A 6 -26.40 60.80 21.98
C LEU A 6 -26.44 60.10 20.61
N VAL A 7 -25.27 59.65 20.14
CA VAL A 7 -25.17 58.71 19.01
C VAL A 7 -25.47 57.32 19.55
N THR A 8 -26.72 56.89 19.45
CA THR A 8 -27.14 55.50 19.68
C THR A 8 -26.57 54.63 18.55
N TYR A 9 -25.39 54.06 18.75
CA TYR A 9 -24.97 52.89 17.97
C TYR A 9 -25.89 51.74 18.36
N THR A 10 -26.95 51.52 17.59
CA THR A 10 -27.65 50.24 17.57
C THR A 10 -26.65 49.20 17.05
N SER A 11 -25.93 48.58 17.98
CA SER A 11 -25.19 47.35 17.71
C SER A 11 -26.21 46.30 17.29
N GLY A 12 -26.52 46.25 16.00
CA GLY A 12 -27.23 45.14 15.38
C GLY A 12 -26.33 43.92 15.50
N VAL A 13 -26.34 43.30 16.68
CA VAL A 13 -25.78 41.98 16.91
C VAL A 13 -26.64 41.05 16.07
N GLN A 14 -26.24 40.87 14.81
CA GLN A 14 -26.81 39.84 13.94
C GLN A 14 -26.63 38.53 14.70
N ALA A 15 -27.75 37.96 15.14
CA ALA A 15 -27.76 36.72 15.87
C ALA A 15 -26.99 35.68 15.05
N THR A 16 -25.81 35.29 15.52
CA THR A 16 -25.02 34.26 14.86
C THR A 16 -25.88 33.00 14.81
N PRO A 17 -26.11 32.41 13.62
CA PRO A 17 -26.97 31.24 13.49
C PRO A 17 -26.46 30.13 14.43
N ARG A 18 -27.28 29.75 15.41
CA ARG A 18 -26.97 28.66 16.31
C ARG A 18 -27.03 27.36 15.52
N PHE A 19 -25.92 26.64 15.46
CA PHE A 19 -25.88 25.28 14.93
C PHE A 19 -26.91 24.40 15.62
N HIS A 20 -27.70 23.65 14.85
CA HIS A 20 -28.55 22.63 15.45
C HIS A 20 -27.68 21.53 16.06
N ARG A 21 -28.11 21.00 17.22
CA ARG A 21 -27.39 19.95 17.98
C ARG A 21 -27.06 18.71 17.14
N PHE A 22 -27.80 18.48 16.05
CA PHE A 22 -27.68 17.31 15.17
C PHE A 22 -26.71 17.47 13.99
N GLU A 23 -26.32 18.69 13.61
CA GLU A 23 -25.48 18.90 12.42
C GLU A 23 -24.06 18.36 12.59
N LYS A 24 -23.49 18.51 13.79
CA LYS A 24 -22.12 18.05 14.11
C LYS A 24 -21.97 16.53 14.04
N PRO A 25 -22.82 15.71 14.72
CA PRO A 25 -22.71 14.26 14.61
C PRO A 25 -23.04 13.76 13.19
N ALA A 26 -23.96 14.41 12.47
CA ALA A 26 -24.25 14.07 11.08
C ALA A 26 -23.03 14.32 10.17
N ALA A 27 -22.33 15.44 10.32
CA ALA A 27 -21.11 15.71 9.57
C ALA A 27 -19.98 14.71 9.89
N ALA A 28 -19.83 14.31 11.15
CA ALA A 28 -18.86 13.28 11.53
C ALA A 28 -19.20 11.92 10.90
N ALA A 29 -20.46 11.50 10.94
CA ALA A 29 -20.92 10.27 10.29
C ALA A 29 -20.74 10.31 8.77
N ALA A 30 -21.06 11.44 8.13
CA ALA A 30 -20.84 11.66 6.71
C ALA A 30 -19.35 11.62 6.34
N ALA A 31 -18.46 12.12 7.20
CA ALA A 31 -17.01 12.05 6.98
C ALA A 31 -16.49 10.61 7.08
N VAL A 32 -16.99 9.79 8.02
CA VAL A 32 -16.68 8.36 8.08
C VAL A 32 -17.18 7.63 6.84
N LEU A 33 -18.44 7.85 6.47
CA LEU A 33 -19.03 7.26 5.27
C LEU A 33 -18.26 7.65 4.01
N PHE A 34 -17.80 8.89 3.90
CA PHE A 34 -16.96 9.35 2.80
C PHE A 34 -15.68 8.52 2.68
N VAL A 35 -14.97 8.25 3.78
CA VAL A 35 -13.73 7.43 3.75
C VAL A 35 -14.03 5.99 3.37
N VAL A 36 -15.14 5.41 3.86
CA VAL A 36 -15.57 4.06 3.50
C VAL A 36 -15.89 3.96 2.02
N VAL A 37 -16.69 4.89 1.49
CA VAL A 37 -17.03 4.94 0.05
C VAL A 37 -15.79 5.19 -0.79
N LEU A 38 -14.91 6.10 -0.34
CA LEU A 38 -13.64 6.35 -1.01
C LEU A 38 -12.89 5.04 -1.15
N LEU A 39 -12.58 4.34 -0.06
CA LEU A 39 -11.76 3.11 -0.08
C LEU A 39 -12.46 1.85 -0.61
N ALA A 40 -13.76 1.88 -0.88
CA ALA A 40 -14.55 0.72 -1.33
C ALA A 40 -13.90 -0.09 -2.47
N PRO A 41 -13.28 0.52 -3.51
CA PRO A 41 -12.64 -0.24 -4.61
C PRO A 41 -11.45 -1.11 -4.18
N THR A 42 -10.88 -0.87 -3.00
CA THR A 42 -9.73 -1.64 -2.49
C THR A 42 -10.15 -2.87 -1.67
N PHE A 43 -11.44 -3.03 -1.35
CA PHE A 43 -11.93 -4.13 -0.52
C PHE A 43 -11.85 -5.51 -1.19
N HIS A 44 -11.88 -5.54 -2.52
CA HIS A 44 -11.82 -6.78 -3.30
C HIS A 44 -10.43 -7.08 -3.84
N LEU A 45 -9.50 -6.12 -3.75
CA LEU A 45 -8.13 -6.28 -4.20
C LEU A 45 -7.46 -7.42 -3.43
N GLY A 46 -6.92 -8.42 -4.14
CA GLY A 46 -6.16 -9.52 -3.54
C GLY A 46 -4.87 -9.11 -2.86
N PHE A 47 -4.15 -10.06 -2.30
CA PHE A 47 -2.84 -9.79 -1.71
C PHE A 47 -1.81 -9.51 -2.80
N ILE A 48 -1.12 -8.37 -2.73
CA ILE A 48 -0.13 -7.93 -3.73
C ILE A 48 1.21 -7.59 -3.07
N PHE A 49 2.29 -7.63 -3.84
CA PHE A 49 3.65 -7.38 -3.34
C PHE A 49 3.98 -8.25 -2.10
N ASP A 50 4.58 -7.67 -1.07
CA ASP A 50 4.95 -8.33 0.18
C ASP A 50 3.75 -8.99 0.86
N ASP A 51 2.54 -8.43 0.74
CA ASP A 51 1.34 -9.05 1.30
C ASP A 51 1.03 -10.39 0.65
N ALA A 52 1.36 -10.56 -0.64
CA ALA A 52 1.11 -11.82 -1.34
C ALA A 52 2.00 -12.94 -0.78
N HIS A 53 3.26 -12.61 -0.48
CA HIS A 53 4.21 -13.48 0.19
C HIS A 53 3.76 -13.78 1.63
N ASN A 54 3.48 -12.74 2.43
CA ASN A 54 3.05 -12.93 3.82
C ASN A 54 1.72 -13.69 3.94
N ALA A 55 0.81 -13.51 2.97
CA ALA A 55 -0.44 -14.27 2.90
C ALA A 55 -0.24 -15.74 2.50
N ALA A 56 0.94 -16.17 2.07
CA ALA A 56 1.25 -17.59 1.88
C ALA A 56 1.64 -18.29 3.19
N GLU A 57 2.07 -17.53 4.20
CA GLU A 57 2.54 -18.01 5.51
C GLU A 57 1.43 -17.82 6.55
N THR A 58 0.25 -18.36 6.25
CA THR A 58 -0.91 -18.28 7.14
C THR A 58 -0.77 -19.21 8.36
N GLY A 59 -1.65 -19.07 9.34
CA GLY A 59 -1.65 -19.96 10.51
C GLY A 59 -1.88 -21.43 10.14
N SER A 60 -2.78 -21.67 9.18
CA SER A 60 -3.00 -23.00 8.59
C SER A 60 -1.76 -23.51 7.84
N ALA A 61 -1.10 -22.65 7.07
CA ALA A 61 0.09 -23.02 6.30
C ALA A 61 1.29 -23.37 7.20
N LEU A 62 1.57 -22.57 8.24
CA LEU A 62 2.60 -22.85 9.23
C LEU A 62 2.33 -24.17 9.97
N SER A 63 1.08 -24.38 10.38
CA SER A 63 0.68 -25.62 11.06
C SER A 63 0.87 -26.86 10.17
N ALA A 64 0.63 -26.73 8.86
CA ALA A 64 0.79 -27.82 7.90
C ALA A 64 2.25 -28.30 7.76
N VAL A 65 3.22 -27.42 8.00
CA VAL A 65 4.66 -27.76 7.95
C VAL A 65 5.28 -27.96 9.34
N GLY A 66 4.47 -27.96 10.40
CA GLY A 66 4.95 -28.12 11.78
C GLY A 66 5.69 -26.91 12.34
N GLU A 67 5.55 -25.74 11.71
CA GLU A 67 6.13 -24.48 12.18
C GLU A 67 5.18 -23.72 13.11
N THR A 68 5.75 -22.82 13.91
CA THR A 68 4.98 -21.97 14.83
C THR A 68 5.15 -20.50 14.46
N LEU A 69 4.15 -19.67 14.77
CA LEU A 69 4.28 -18.21 14.61
C LEU A 69 5.51 -17.66 15.35
N GLY A 70 5.84 -18.24 16.51
CA GLY A 70 7.01 -17.82 17.29
C GLY A 70 8.35 -18.21 16.69
N SER A 71 8.44 -19.33 15.96
CA SER A 71 9.66 -19.68 15.21
C SER A 71 9.83 -18.77 14.00
N GLU A 72 8.75 -18.50 13.27
CA GLU A 72 8.75 -17.59 12.12
C GLU A 72 9.25 -16.19 12.50
N ILE A 73 8.62 -15.56 13.51
CA ILE A 73 9.02 -14.22 13.99
C ILE A 73 10.50 -14.17 14.44
N ARG A 74 10.99 -15.24 15.08
CA ARG A 74 12.41 -15.31 15.47
C ARG A 74 13.33 -15.44 14.26
N GLY A 75 12.92 -16.20 13.24
CA GLY A 75 13.63 -16.32 11.98
C GLY A 75 13.75 -14.98 11.28
N ASP A 76 12.63 -14.29 11.09
CA ASP A 76 12.59 -12.95 10.48
C ASP A 76 13.47 -11.94 11.23
N TRP A 77 13.43 -11.94 12.56
CA TRP A 77 14.30 -11.07 13.36
C TRP A 77 15.79 -11.36 13.12
N ALA A 78 16.16 -12.64 13.02
CA ALA A 78 17.53 -13.02 12.74
C ALA A 78 17.95 -12.57 11.33
N ASP A 79 17.09 -12.75 10.33
CA ASP A 79 17.35 -12.34 8.95
C ASP A 79 17.46 -10.81 8.82
N TRP A 80 16.56 -10.06 9.44
CA TRP A 80 16.63 -8.60 9.45
C TRP A 80 17.86 -8.08 10.20
N ALA A 81 18.22 -8.70 11.33
CA ALA A 81 19.44 -8.37 12.05
C ALA A 81 20.69 -8.67 11.19
N HIS A 82 20.68 -9.77 10.43
CA HIS A 82 21.79 -10.15 9.57
C HIS A 82 22.05 -9.11 8.46
N VAL A 83 20.99 -8.51 7.91
CA VAL A 83 21.11 -7.41 6.93
C VAL A 83 21.24 -6.02 7.57
N GLY A 84 21.42 -5.97 8.90
CA GLY A 84 21.69 -4.73 9.62
C GLY A 84 20.48 -3.81 9.73
N ARG A 85 19.30 -4.37 10.02
CA ARG A 85 18.03 -3.66 10.21
C ARG A 85 17.42 -3.98 11.59
N PHE A 86 16.62 -3.05 12.13
CA PHE A 86 16.02 -3.20 13.46
C PHE A 86 14.67 -2.50 13.55
N PHE A 87 13.59 -3.29 13.58
CA PHE A 87 12.22 -2.83 13.77
C PHE A 87 11.35 -4.00 14.27
N PRO A 88 11.65 -4.57 15.45
CA PRO A 88 11.05 -5.84 15.88
C PRO A 88 9.51 -5.82 15.99
N LEU A 89 8.90 -4.64 16.12
CA LEU A 89 7.45 -4.51 16.19
C LEU A 89 6.79 -4.63 14.81
N SER A 90 7.51 -4.52 13.69
CA SER A 90 6.95 -4.78 12.33
C SER A 90 6.35 -6.17 12.23
N GLU A 91 6.84 -7.13 13.02
CA GLU A 91 6.38 -8.51 13.00
C GLU A 91 4.94 -8.70 13.48
N TYR A 92 4.28 -7.62 13.93
CA TYR A 92 2.82 -7.61 14.00
C TYR A 92 2.18 -8.00 12.65
N ILE A 93 2.87 -7.78 11.53
CA ILE A 93 2.45 -8.21 10.19
C ILE A 93 2.27 -9.73 10.14
N ARG A 94 3.22 -10.50 10.70
CA ARG A 94 3.09 -11.97 10.81
C ARG A 94 1.90 -12.36 11.67
N VAL A 95 1.71 -11.67 12.80
CA VAL A 95 0.53 -11.87 13.67
C VAL A 95 -0.77 -11.59 12.90
N LEU A 96 -0.79 -10.54 12.07
CA LEU A 96 -1.94 -10.17 11.27
C LEU A 96 -2.29 -11.25 10.24
N PHE A 97 -1.32 -11.73 9.45
CA PHE A 97 -1.55 -12.76 8.44
C PHE A 97 -1.86 -14.13 9.05
N TRP A 98 -1.24 -14.45 10.18
CA TRP A 98 -1.60 -15.62 10.99
C TRP A 98 -3.07 -15.56 11.45
N ALA A 99 -3.51 -14.41 11.99
CA ALA A 99 -4.86 -14.26 12.52
C ALA A 99 -5.93 -14.18 11.41
N VAL A 100 -5.61 -13.53 10.29
CA VAL A 100 -6.50 -13.44 9.13
C VAL A 100 -6.61 -14.79 8.42
N ASP A 101 -5.53 -15.58 8.40
CA ASP A 101 -5.49 -16.93 7.83
C ASP A 101 -6.02 -16.96 6.38
N GLY A 102 -5.49 -16.07 5.53
CA GLY A 102 -5.87 -15.95 4.12
C GLY A 102 -7.23 -15.29 3.84
N ARG A 103 -8.02 -14.94 4.86
CA ARG A 103 -9.34 -14.29 4.69
C ARG A 103 -9.21 -12.82 4.27
N LEU A 104 -9.20 -12.57 2.97
CA LEU A 104 -8.97 -11.24 2.38
C LEU A 104 -9.83 -10.11 2.97
N TRP A 105 -11.12 -10.35 3.20
CA TRP A 105 -12.03 -9.32 3.71
C TRP A 105 -11.67 -8.85 5.14
N LEU A 106 -11.17 -9.75 6.00
CA LEU A 106 -10.71 -9.39 7.35
C LEU A 106 -9.46 -8.53 7.28
N TYR A 107 -8.53 -8.88 6.40
CA TYR A 107 -7.35 -8.09 6.12
C TYR A 107 -7.72 -6.66 5.69
N ARG A 108 -8.59 -6.53 4.67
CA ARG A 108 -9.03 -5.23 4.14
C ARG A 108 -9.83 -4.41 5.16
N LEU A 109 -10.66 -5.06 5.97
CA LEU A 109 -11.35 -4.40 7.09
C LEU A 109 -10.35 -3.87 8.12
N GLY A 110 -9.30 -4.63 8.45
CA GLY A 110 -8.22 -4.19 9.32
C GLY A 110 -7.51 -2.93 8.80
N ILE A 111 -7.18 -2.90 7.51
CA ILE A 111 -6.58 -1.71 6.86
C ILE A 111 -7.53 -0.51 6.91
N LEU A 112 -8.83 -0.69 6.59
CA LEU A 112 -9.82 0.39 6.69
C LEU A 112 -9.87 0.94 8.14
N CYS A 113 -9.95 0.07 9.13
CA CYS A 113 -10.00 0.45 10.54
C CYS A 113 -8.77 1.27 10.94
N LEU A 114 -7.57 0.87 10.50
CA LEU A 114 -6.33 1.63 10.74
C LEU A 114 -6.34 3.00 10.05
N VAL A 115 -6.84 3.09 8.81
CA VAL A 115 -6.99 4.38 8.11
C VAL A 115 -7.97 5.30 8.85
N LEU A 116 -9.12 4.79 9.26
CA LEU A 116 -10.12 5.55 10.03
C LEU A 116 -9.57 6.00 11.39
N ALA A 117 -8.81 5.12 12.07
CA ALA A 117 -8.15 5.45 13.32
C ALA A 117 -7.13 6.60 13.13
N ASN A 118 -6.34 6.55 12.06
CA ASN A 118 -5.39 7.63 11.73
C ASN A 118 -6.08 8.94 11.39
N ALA A 119 -7.16 8.92 10.61
CA ALA A 119 -7.96 10.11 10.32
C ALA A 119 -8.59 10.69 11.60
N GLY A 120 -9.07 9.82 12.51
CA GLY A 120 -9.60 10.18 13.82
C GLY A 120 -8.56 10.82 14.74
N LEU A 121 -7.37 10.21 14.86
CA LEU A 121 -6.27 10.76 15.64
C LEU A 121 -5.76 12.08 15.03
N PHE A 122 -5.65 12.17 13.71
CA PHE A 122 -5.30 13.41 13.03
C PHE A 122 -6.32 14.52 13.32
N SER A 123 -7.61 14.21 13.24
CA SER A 123 -8.70 15.13 13.63
C SER A 123 -8.55 15.60 15.08
N LEU A 124 -8.27 14.69 16.01
CA LEU A 124 -8.05 15.02 17.42
C LEU A 124 -6.81 15.90 17.62
N LEU A 125 -5.71 15.63 16.90
CA LEU A 125 -4.51 16.45 16.90
C LEU A 125 -4.80 17.87 16.39
N VAL A 126 -5.49 17.98 15.25
CA VAL A 126 -5.93 19.28 14.70
C VAL A 126 -6.81 20.03 15.69
N ARG A 127 -7.76 19.36 16.35
CA ARG A 127 -8.61 19.98 17.37
C ARG A 127 -7.79 20.54 18.52
N LYS A 128 -6.83 19.78 19.03
CA LYS A 128 -5.97 20.22 20.16
C LYS A 128 -5.04 21.36 19.75
N LEU A 129 -4.47 21.33 18.55
CA LEU A 129 -3.60 22.40 18.04
C LEU A 129 -4.37 23.70 17.80
N THR A 130 -5.52 23.62 17.14
CA THR A 130 -6.24 24.79 16.63
C THR A 130 -7.34 25.30 17.56
N GLY A 131 -7.81 24.48 18.50
CA GLY A 131 -9.02 24.71 19.30
C GLY A 131 -10.33 24.57 18.52
N SER A 132 -10.28 24.33 17.20
CA SER A 132 -11.46 24.33 16.33
C SER A 132 -11.94 22.92 16.02
N GLY A 133 -13.17 22.61 16.44
CA GLY A 133 -13.82 21.35 16.07
C GLY A 133 -14.20 21.29 14.58
N GLY A 134 -14.48 22.44 13.96
CA GLY A 134 -14.74 22.51 12.52
C GLY A 134 -13.52 22.12 11.69
N LEU A 135 -12.35 22.67 12.00
CA LEU A 135 -11.09 22.28 11.34
C LEU A 135 -10.72 20.82 11.61
N ALA A 136 -11.04 20.30 12.80
CA ALA A 136 -10.84 18.90 13.12
C ALA A 136 -11.67 17.97 12.21
N ILE A 137 -12.97 18.23 12.04
CA ILE A 137 -13.82 17.45 11.11
C ILE A 137 -13.30 17.59 9.68
N LEU A 138 -12.92 18.79 9.25
CA LEU A 138 -12.36 19.00 7.92
C LEU A 138 -11.05 18.21 7.74
N GLY A 139 -10.21 18.12 8.78
CA GLY A 139 -8.99 17.32 8.74
C GLY A 139 -9.23 15.81 8.62
N PHE A 140 -10.29 15.30 9.24
CA PHE A 140 -10.72 13.90 9.08
C PHE A 140 -11.03 13.58 7.62
N LEU A 141 -11.67 14.52 6.91
CA LEU A 141 -12.07 14.37 5.51
C LEU A 141 -10.90 14.59 4.53
N LEU A 142 -10.12 15.66 4.77
CA LEU A 142 -9.12 16.15 3.83
C LEU A 142 -7.95 15.18 3.66
N ALA A 143 -7.44 14.59 4.75
CA ALA A 143 -6.27 13.72 4.65
C ALA A 143 -6.54 12.47 3.77
N PRO A 144 -7.65 11.72 3.96
CA PRO A 144 -8.00 10.62 3.05
C PRO A 144 -8.25 11.07 1.60
N ALA A 145 -8.85 12.25 1.38
CA ALA A 145 -9.07 12.76 0.03
C ALA A 145 -7.77 13.12 -0.73
N LEU A 146 -6.66 13.31 -0.01
CA LEU A 146 -5.33 13.55 -0.59
C LEU A 146 -4.59 12.25 -0.91
N PHE A 147 -5.08 11.10 -0.45
CA PHE A 147 -4.50 9.82 -0.83
C PHE A 147 -4.52 9.68 -2.35
N GLN A 148 -3.55 8.95 -2.88
CA GLN A 148 -3.42 8.64 -4.30
C GLN A 148 -3.03 7.18 -4.39
N VAL A 149 -3.87 6.40 -5.08
CA VAL A 149 -3.53 5.03 -5.45
C VAL A 149 -2.40 5.06 -6.46
N ARG A 150 -1.34 4.31 -6.17
CA ARG A 150 -0.26 4.06 -7.11
C ARG A 150 -0.19 2.57 -7.40
N TYR A 151 0.15 2.23 -8.64
CA TYR A 151 0.50 0.85 -8.96
C TYR A 151 1.82 0.47 -8.27
N PHE A 152 2.73 1.43 -8.10
CA PHE A 152 4.03 1.24 -7.48
C PHE A 152 3.98 1.47 -5.96
N HIS A 153 4.25 0.43 -5.18
CA HIS A 153 4.40 0.44 -3.71
C HIS A 153 3.40 1.34 -2.98
N ASP A 154 2.11 1.02 -3.10
CA ASP A 154 1.05 1.78 -2.44
C ASP A 154 0.82 1.31 -0.99
N PRO A 155 0.95 2.21 0.00
CA PRO A 155 0.87 1.85 1.41
C PRO A 155 -0.55 1.52 1.90
N ILE A 156 -1.60 1.78 1.10
CA ILE A 156 -2.99 1.48 1.46
C ILE A 156 -3.42 0.16 0.82
N MET A 157 -3.03 -0.07 -0.43
CA MET A 157 -3.33 -1.30 -1.16
C MET A 157 -2.47 -2.48 -0.71
N SER A 158 -1.30 -2.21 -0.12
CA SER A 158 -0.35 -3.24 0.30
C SER A 158 0.45 -2.88 1.55
N TYR A 159 1.34 -3.77 2.00
CA TYR A 159 2.27 -3.60 3.14
C TYR A 159 1.61 -3.68 4.51
N ALA A 160 0.56 -4.49 4.64
CA ALA A 160 -0.02 -4.91 5.92
C ALA A 160 -0.33 -3.79 6.93
N GLY A 161 -0.62 -2.60 6.44
CA GLY A 161 -0.91 -1.45 7.28
C GLY A 161 0.32 -0.85 7.99
N LEU A 162 1.55 -1.16 7.54
CA LEU A 162 2.81 -0.77 8.20
C LEU A 162 2.85 0.74 8.45
N LEU A 163 2.54 1.53 7.43
CA LEU A 163 2.60 2.98 7.49
C LEU A 163 1.44 3.55 8.29
N GLN A 164 0.31 2.85 8.31
CA GLN A 164 -0.84 3.18 9.12
C GLN A 164 -0.52 2.99 10.60
N ALA A 165 0.17 1.90 10.98
CA ALA A 165 0.61 1.65 12.35
C ALA A 165 1.65 2.69 12.81
N VAL A 166 2.66 2.99 11.98
CA VAL A 166 3.64 4.07 12.27
C VAL A 166 2.95 5.42 12.47
N THR A 167 1.98 5.75 11.61
CA THR A 167 1.20 6.99 11.71
C THR A 167 0.36 7.02 12.98
N PHE A 168 -0.31 5.91 13.31
CA PHE A 168 -1.14 5.77 14.51
C PHE A 168 -0.32 6.08 15.76
N PHE A 169 0.81 5.41 15.92
CA PHE A 169 1.71 5.59 17.07
C PHE A 169 2.31 7.00 17.10
N THR A 170 2.65 7.57 15.94
CA THR A 170 3.17 8.94 15.84
C THR A 170 2.12 9.97 16.29
N PHE A 171 0.88 9.88 15.82
CA PHE A 171 -0.18 10.79 16.26
C PHE A 171 -0.55 10.60 17.72
N LEU A 172 -0.65 9.36 18.20
CA LEU A 172 -0.88 9.08 19.61
C LEU A 172 0.21 9.74 20.47
N SER A 173 1.47 9.65 20.06
CA SER A 173 2.58 10.32 20.74
C SER A 173 2.41 11.84 20.77
N LEU A 174 2.18 12.48 19.62
CA LEU A 174 2.04 13.94 19.54
C LEU A 174 0.84 14.46 20.36
N ILE A 175 -0.28 13.73 20.34
CA ILE A 175 -1.48 14.06 21.12
C ILE A 175 -1.22 13.93 22.63
N ALA A 176 -0.54 12.87 23.05
CA ALA A 176 -0.18 12.66 24.44
C ALA A 176 0.82 13.71 24.92
N LEU A 177 1.83 14.06 24.12
CA LEU A 177 2.77 15.14 24.40
C LEU A 177 2.07 16.49 24.54
N LEU A 178 1.15 16.83 23.63
CA LEU A 178 0.39 18.08 23.70
C LEU A 178 -0.49 18.15 24.96
N SER A 179 -1.05 17.00 25.36
CA SER A 179 -1.83 16.90 26.60
C SER A 179 -0.93 17.08 27.83
N TRP A 180 0.26 16.47 27.84
CA TRP A 180 1.26 16.67 28.90
C TRP A 180 1.73 18.12 29.00
N LEU A 181 1.97 18.80 27.88
CA LEU A 181 2.36 20.21 27.87
C LEU A 181 1.28 21.11 28.50
N THR A 182 0.01 20.70 28.39
CA THR A 182 -1.16 21.40 28.94
C THR A 182 -1.35 21.12 30.44
N ASP A 183 -1.46 19.84 30.81
CA ASP A 183 -1.89 19.39 32.13
C ASP A 183 -0.74 18.98 33.07
N ARG A 184 0.47 18.77 32.52
CA ARG A 184 1.68 18.31 33.22
C ARG A 184 1.56 16.96 33.94
N ARG A 185 0.62 16.11 33.51
CA ARG A 185 0.42 14.79 34.13
C ARG A 185 1.43 13.76 33.60
N PRO A 186 2.23 13.09 34.46
CA PRO A 186 3.38 12.29 34.01
C PRO A 186 3.00 11.10 33.11
N TYR A 187 1.85 10.47 33.33
CA TYR A 187 1.40 9.35 32.49
C TYR A 187 1.17 9.75 31.02
N GLN A 188 0.87 11.02 30.73
CA GLN A 188 0.72 11.52 29.36
C GLN A 188 2.09 11.58 28.65
N LEU A 189 3.14 11.96 29.36
CA LEU A 189 4.51 11.90 28.82
C LEU A 189 4.97 10.45 28.63
N ALA A 190 4.69 9.58 29.60
CA ALA A 190 5.00 8.16 29.49
C ALA A 190 4.30 7.52 28.28
N LEU A 191 3.01 7.81 28.07
CA LEU A 191 2.26 7.38 26.89
C LEU A 191 2.88 7.93 25.59
N SER A 192 3.31 9.19 25.58
CA SER A 192 3.97 9.77 24.40
C SER A 192 5.27 9.04 24.07
N LEU A 193 6.13 8.82 25.07
CA LEU A 193 7.39 8.10 24.88
C LEU A 193 7.14 6.66 24.43
N ALA A 194 6.20 5.94 25.07
CA ALA A 194 5.85 4.57 24.69
C ALA A 194 5.32 4.50 23.25
N ALA A 195 4.42 5.40 22.86
CA ALA A 195 3.90 5.46 21.51
C ALA A 195 4.99 5.82 20.48
N TYR A 196 5.88 6.77 20.79
CA TYR A 196 7.00 7.07 19.89
C TYR A 196 7.97 5.88 19.76
N GLY A 197 8.26 5.19 20.87
CA GLY A 197 9.03 3.95 20.86
C GLY A 197 8.39 2.88 19.99
N ALA A 198 7.07 2.68 20.10
CA ALA A 198 6.35 1.75 19.22
C ALA A 198 6.46 2.16 17.74
N SER A 199 6.36 3.45 17.42
CA SER A 199 6.59 3.95 16.04
C SER A 199 7.99 3.60 15.53
N LEU A 200 9.04 3.87 16.33
CA LEU A 200 10.44 3.55 16.00
C LEU A 200 10.68 2.05 15.81
N LEU A 201 10.09 1.22 16.67
CA LEU A 201 10.22 -0.23 16.61
C LEU A 201 9.36 -0.84 15.50
N THR A 202 8.40 -0.11 14.92
CA THR A 202 7.57 -0.59 13.81
C THR A 202 8.26 -0.36 12.47
N TYR A 203 8.88 0.81 12.26
CA TYR A 203 9.60 1.10 11.02
C TYR A 203 10.61 2.24 11.18
N GLU A 204 11.81 2.13 10.57
CA GLU A 204 12.89 3.10 10.75
C GLU A 204 12.55 4.53 10.29
N ILE A 205 11.55 4.73 9.43
CA ILE A 205 11.15 6.07 8.97
C ILE A 205 10.69 6.99 10.10
N GLY A 206 10.36 6.43 11.27
CA GLY A 206 10.00 7.18 12.47
C GLY A 206 11.19 7.87 13.14
N LEU A 207 12.43 7.52 12.79
CA LEU A 207 13.65 8.12 13.34
C LEU A 207 13.64 9.66 13.26
N PRO A 208 13.43 10.31 12.10
CA PRO A 208 13.40 11.78 12.04
C PRO A 208 12.22 12.42 12.79
N PHE A 209 11.20 11.66 13.22
CA PHE A 209 9.99 12.23 13.84
C PHE A 209 10.21 12.78 15.26
N PHE A 210 11.37 12.57 15.91
CA PHE A 210 11.70 13.31 17.14
C PHE A 210 11.69 14.84 16.90
N LEU A 211 11.97 15.29 15.66
CA LEU A 211 11.90 16.69 15.27
C LEU A 211 10.48 17.24 15.36
N LEU A 212 9.43 16.43 15.11
CA LEU A 212 8.04 16.85 15.29
C LEU A 212 7.72 17.13 16.76
N HIS A 213 8.27 16.32 17.67
CA HIS A 213 8.12 16.51 19.11
C HIS A 213 8.85 17.78 19.56
N ALA A 214 10.07 18.00 19.07
CA ALA A 214 10.82 19.24 19.32
C ALA A 214 10.08 20.49 18.82
N LEU A 215 9.52 20.45 17.60
CA LEU A 215 8.72 21.54 17.04
C LEU A 215 7.47 21.82 17.88
N LEU A 216 6.76 20.77 18.30
CA LEU A 216 5.57 20.89 19.14
C LEU A 216 5.90 21.53 20.50
N ILE A 217 6.99 21.12 21.14
CA ILE A 217 7.47 21.69 22.41
C ILE A 217 7.90 23.15 22.21
N TRP A 218 8.63 23.46 21.14
CA TRP A 218 9.09 24.81 20.81
C TRP A 218 7.93 25.77 20.58
N GLY A 219 6.91 25.36 19.83
CA GLY A 219 5.76 26.21 19.51
C GLY A 219 4.72 26.32 20.64
N PHE A 220 4.91 25.63 21.76
CA PHE A 220 3.96 25.65 22.87
C PHE A 220 4.10 26.94 23.70
N PRO A 221 3.04 27.73 23.93
CA PRO A 221 3.15 29.08 24.52
C PRO A 221 3.86 29.20 25.88
N ARG A 222 3.94 28.10 26.65
CA ARG A 222 4.56 28.09 27.99
C ARG A 222 6.06 27.79 27.98
N THR A 223 6.66 27.37 26.86
CA THR A 223 8.11 27.10 26.78
C THR A 223 8.82 28.40 26.45
N ARG A 224 9.80 28.81 27.28
CA ARG A 224 10.40 30.15 27.19
C ARG A 224 11.84 30.16 26.72
N SER A 225 12.56 29.04 26.84
CA SER A 225 13.96 28.97 26.45
C SER A 225 14.29 27.75 25.60
N PHE A 226 15.25 27.91 24.69
CA PHE A 226 15.78 26.81 23.89
C PHE A 226 16.30 25.65 24.76
N ARG A 227 16.91 25.96 25.91
CA ARG A 227 17.38 24.94 26.88
C ARG A 227 16.23 24.08 27.42
N GLU A 228 15.07 24.68 27.70
CA GLU A 228 13.89 23.92 28.13
C GLU A 228 13.39 23.00 27.01
N VAL A 229 13.37 23.49 25.77
CA VAL A 229 12.96 22.71 24.61
C VAL A 229 13.88 21.51 24.41
N VAL A 230 15.19 21.71 24.42
CA VAL A 230 16.18 20.62 24.33
C VAL A 230 15.99 19.62 25.46
N ARG A 231 15.83 20.07 26.70
CA ARG A 231 15.62 19.18 27.86
C ARG A 231 14.35 18.34 27.73
N MET A 232 13.26 18.92 27.22
CA MET A 232 11.98 18.21 27.05
C MET A 232 11.97 17.30 25.81
N ALA A 233 12.70 17.67 24.75
CA ALA A 233 12.79 16.89 23.51
C ALA A 233 13.84 15.77 23.58
N TRP A 234 14.84 15.91 24.47
CA TRP A 234 15.94 14.96 24.66
C TRP A 234 15.49 13.49 24.73
N PRO A 235 14.44 13.10 25.49
CA PRO A 235 14.06 11.70 25.59
C PRO A 235 13.65 11.10 24.25
N PHE A 236 12.97 11.88 23.39
CA PHE A 236 12.61 11.45 22.04
C PHE A 236 13.85 11.31 21.15
N ALA A 237 14.75 12.29 21.20
CA ALA A 237 16.01 12.23 20.44
C ALA A 237 16.89 11.05 20.89
N ALA A 238 16.95 10.76 22.19
CA ALA A 238 17.67 9.63 22.76
C ALA A 238 17.11 8.29 22.26
N MET A 239 15.79 8.14 22.23
CA MET A 239 15.14 6.92 21.71
C MET A 239 15.43 6.74 20.22
N ALA A 240 15.35 7.81 19.42
CA ALA A 240 15.69 7.77 18.01
C ALA A 240 17.17 7.39 17.79
N ALA A 241 18.09 8.03 18.51
CA ALA A 241 19.51 7.73 18.44
C ALA A 241 19.81 6.28 18.87
N GLY A 242 19.19 5.79 19.94
CA GLY A 242 19.31 4.40 20.39
C GLY A 242 18.82 3.41 19.34
N CYS A 243 17.64 3.65 18.75
CA CYS A 243 17.11 2.80 17.68
C CYS A 243 17.94 2.87 16.40
N ALA A 244 18.58 4.01 16.09
CA ALA A 244 19.50 4.12 14.95
C ALA A 244 20.86 3.43 15.22
N LEU A 245 21.31 3.40 16.47
CA LEU A 245 22.56 2.75 16.85
C LEU A 245 22.49 1.23 16.68
N VAL A 246 21.35 0.60 16.96
CA VAL A 246 21.21 -0.87 16.86
C VAL A 246 21.49 -1.41 15.44
N PRO A 247 20.87 -0.90 14.36
CA PRO A 247 21.24 -1.26 12.98
C PRO A 247 22.71 -1.05 12.67
N VAL A 248 23.33 0.04 13.16
CA VAL A 248 24.76 0.31 12.97
C VAL A 248 25.60 -0.78 13.63
N LEU A 249 25.26 -1.17 14.86
CA LEU A 249 25.96 -2.25 15.57
C LEU A 249 25.80 -3.59 14.86
N PHE A 250 24.59 -3.93 14.38
CA PHE A 250 24.36 -5.15 13.59
C PHE A 250 25.19 -5.18 12.31
N ARG A 251 25.33 -4.04 11.62
CA ARG A 251 26.16 -3.93 10.43
C ARG A 251 27.64 -4.13 10.73
N LEU A 252 28.12 -3.49 11.80
CA LEU A 252 29.51 -3.65 12.24
C LEU A 252 29.81 -5.10 12.63
N SER A 253 28.89 -5.78 13.32
CA SER A 253 29.07 -7.20 13.69
C SER A 253 28.95 -8.14 12.50
N GLY A 254 28.10 -7.81 11.53
CA GLY A 254 27.84 -8.63 10.33
C GLY A 254 28.75 -8.34 9.14
N ASN A 255 29.75 -7.46 9.29
CA ASN A 255 30.57 -6.95 8.18
C ASN A 255 29.75 -6.38 7.01
N VAL A 256 28.58 -5.82 7.30
CA VAL A 256 27.72 -5.13 6.31
C VAL A 256 28.18 -3.68 6.20
N ALA A 257 28.32 -3.18 4.98
CA ALA A 257 28.74 -1.81 4.75
C ALA A 257 27.79 -0.78 5.41
N LEU A 258 28.37 0.22 6.09
CA LEU A 258 27.61 1.33 6.70
C LEU A 258 27.14 2.37 5.66
N SER A 259 27.85 2.46 4.54
CA SER A 259 27.53 3.29 3.40
C SER A 259 28.12 2.69 2.14
N GLY A 260 27.59 3.08 0.98
CA GLY A 260 28.01 2.49 -0.28
C GLY A 260 27.51 3.25 -1.50
N ASN A 261 28.03 2.83 -2.65
CA ASN A 261 27.57 3.29 -3.95
C ASN A 261 26.25 2.59 -4.33
N ALA A 262 25.72 2.90 -5.52
CA ALA A 262 24.47 2.32 -6.00
C ALA A 262 24.43 0.79 -6.05
N SER A 263 25.59 0.12 -6.09
CA SER A 263 25.71 -1.34 -6.09
C SER A 263 25.76 -2.00 -4.71
N ALA A 264 25.84 -1.23 -3.62
CA ALA A 264 26.02 -1.76 -2.26
C ALA A 264 24.74 -2.36 -1.62
N GLY A 265 23.71 -2.63 -2.43
CA GLY A 265 22.43 -3.20 -2.00
C GLY A 265 21.37 -2.16 -1.60
N ALA A 266 20.12 -2.61 -1.52
CA ALA A 266 18.95 -1.73 -1.29
C ALA A 266 18.99 -0.97 0.05
N TRP A 267 19.71 -1.51 1.02
CA TRP A 267 19.66 -1.06 2.41
C TRP A 267 20.90 -0.30 2.84
N THR A 268 21.88 -0.10 1.96
CA THR A 268 23.12 0.60 2.31
C THR A 268 22.99 2.08 1.95
N PRO A 269 23.12 3.01 2.91
CA PRO A 269 22.97 4.44 2.66
C PRO A 269 23.93 4.98 1.58
N HIS A 270 23.38 5.74 0.65
CA HIS A 270 24.10 6.49 -0.39
C HIS A 270 24.04 7.99 -0.09
N LEU A 271 25.18 8.56 0.33
CA LEU A 271 25.27 9.93 0.88
C LEU A 271 25.54 11.01 -0.17
N GLN A 272 25.37 10.72 -1.47
CA GLN A 272 25.54 11.73 -2.51
C GLN A 272 24.45 12.79 -2.40
N PHE A 273 24.81 13.98 -1.90
CA PHE A 273 23.87 15.05 -1.55
C PHE A 273 22.85 15.35 -2.66
N GLY A 274 23.29 15.47 -3.92
CA GLY A 274 22.39 15.75 -5.05
C GLY A 274 21.37 14.63 -5.30
N ALA A 275 21.77 13.36 -5.17
CA ALA A 275 20.86 12.22 -5.33
C ALA A 275 19.86 12.15 -4.17
N VAL A 276 20.33 12.38 -2.94
CA VAL A 276 19.49 12.43 -1.73
C VAL A 276 18.46 13.56 -1.82
N LEU A 277 18.88 14.78 -2.18
CA LEU A 277 17.98 15.91 -2.32
C LEU A 277 16.95 15.69 -3.44
N THR A 278 17.36 15.09 -4.56
CA THR A 278 16.46 14.75 -5.66
C THR A 278 15.42 13.72 -5.23
N ALA A 279 15.85 12.64 -4.57
CA ALA A 279 14.95 11.60 -4.07
C ALA A 279 13.99 12.13 -3.00
N LEU A 280 14.48 12.94 -2.06
CA LEU A 280 13.64 13.61 -1.06
C LEU A 280 12.59 14.49 -1.76
N SER A 281 13.00 15.28 -2.76
CA SER A 281 12.10 16.16 -3.51
C SER A 281 11.02 15.36 -4.24
N LYS A 282 11.39 14.26 -4.92
CA LYS A 282 10.43 13.35 -5.58
C LYS A 282 9.44 12.75 -4.56
N GLN A 283 9.94 12.32 -3.41
CA GLN A 283 9.13 11.74 -2.33
C GLN A 283 8.15 12.76 -1.75
N THR A 284 8.61 13.97 -1.44
CA THR A 284 7.78 15.06 -0.90
C THR A 284 6.73 15.53 -1.91
N LEU A 285 7.11 15.78 -3.16
CA LEU A 285 6.16 16.20 -4.19
C LEU A 285 5.15 15.11 -4.56
N GLY A 286 5.49 13.82 -4.38
CA GLY A 286 4.57 12.71 -4.55
C GLY A 286 3.33 12.79 -3.66
N ALA A 287 3.41 13.46 -2.50
CA ALA A 287 2.26 13.66 -1.61
C ALA A 287 1.26 14.72 -2.10
N LEU A 288 1.67 15.59 -3.03
CA LEU A 288 0.78 16.61 -3.57
C LEU A 288 -0.33 15.99 -4.42
N PRO A 289 -1.57 16.48 -4.30
CA PRO A 289 -2.68 15.96 -5.09
C PRO A 289 -2.37 16.10 -6.58
N LEU A 290 -2.83 15.13 -7.37
CA LEU A 290 -2.64 15.06 -8.82
C LEU A 290 -1.19 14.90 -9.30
N SER A 291 -0.19 14.82 -8.41
CA SER A 291 1.22 14.67 -8.81
C SER A 291 1.47 13.39 -9.61
N TYR A 292 0.80 12.29 -9.24
CA TYR A 292 0.86 11.03 -10.00
C TYR A 292 0.30 11.18 -11.41
N TYR A 293 -0.79 11.94 -11.58
CA TYR A 293 -1.37 12.20 -12.90
C TYR A 293 -0.52 13.15 -13.75
N ALA A 294 0.02 14.20 -13.13
CA ALA A 294 0.85 15.19 -13.81
C ALA A 294 2.13 14.56 -14.36
N SER A 295 2.78 13.71 -13.56
CA SER A 295 3.98 12.96 -13.98
C SER A 295 3.69 11.93 -15.06
N ARG A 296 2.53 11.27 -15.01
CA ARG A 296 2.07 10.34 -16.06
C ARG A 296 1.98 11.01 -17.43
N ALA A 297 1.41 12.22 -17.51
CA ALA A 297 1.31 12.95 -18.78
C ALA A 297 2.69 13.18 -19.42
N VAL A 298 3.74 13.29 -18.61
CA VAL A 298 5.12 13.39 -19.06
C VAL A 298 5.68 12.01 -19.43
N GLY A 299 5.46 10.97 -18.60
CA GLY A 299 5.92 9.61 -18.84
C GLY A 299 5.38 8.99 -20.14
N THR A 300 4.10 9.18 -20.44
CA THR A 300 3.47 8.70 -21.68
C THR A 300 3.98 9.47 -22.91
N ARG A 301 4.20 10.79 -22.80
CA ARG A 301 4.77 11.61 -23.89
C ARG A 301 6.22 11.25 -24.23
N LEU A 302 6.95 10.66 -23.28
CA LEU A 302 8.34 10.24 -23.45
C LEU A 302 8.47 8.75 -23.80
N GLY A 303 7.36 8.02 -24.00
CA GLY A 303 7.37 6.58 -24.29
C GLY A 303 7.88 5.71 -23.13
N LEU A 304 7.89 6.25 -21.90
CA LEU A 304 8.45 5.60 -20.71
C LEU A 304 7.42 4.73 -19.98
N THR A 305 6.14 4.80 -20.35
CA THR A 305 5.06 4.00 -19.76
C THR A 305 4.45 3.11 -20.81
N ASN A 306 4.73 1.81 -20.73
CA ASN A 306 4.07 0.80 -21.55
C ASN A 306 2.62 0.67 -21.11
N GLY A 307 1.69 1.19 -21.91
CA GLY A 307 0.34 0.63 -22.07
C GLY A 307 -0.60 0.60 -20.86
N PHE A 308 -0.27 1.16 -19.69
CA PHE A 308 -1.23 1.28 -18.58
C PHE A 308 -2.23 2.41 -18.90
N LEU A 309 -3.17 2.07 -19.79
CA LEU A 309 -4.28 2.90 -20.29
C LEU A 309 -5.36 3.01 -19.21
N LEU A 310 -5.01 3.72 -18.15
CA LEU A 310 -5.97 4.29 -17.22
C LEU A 310 -6.62 5.50 -17.90
N GLY A 311 -7.94 5.51 -18.06
CA GLY A 311 -8.66 6.51 -18.86
C GLY A 311 -8.36 7.97 -18.52
N THR A 312 -8.85 8.89 -19.35
CA THR A 312 -8.86 10.31 -18.97
C THR A 312 -9.68 10.50 -17.68
N PRO A 313 -9.40 11.54 -16.87
CA PRO A 313 -10.28 11.92 -15.76
C PRO A 313 -11.77 11.88 -16.11
N ALA A 314 -12.14 12.31 -17.33
CA ALA A 314 -13.51 12.28 -17.82
C ALA A 314 -14.07 10.85 -18.00
N GLN A 315 -13.26 9.89 -18.47
CA GLN A 315 -13.67 8.49 -18.59
C GLN A 315 -13.96 7.87 -17.22
N TYR A 316 -13.19 8.22 -16.19
CA TYR A 316 -13.43 7.75 -14.83
C TYR A 316 -14.72 8.28 -14.23
N LEU A 317 -14.96 9.58 -14.41
CA LEU A 317 -16.17 10.22 -13.91
C LEU A 317 -17.42 9.65 -14.60
N ALA A 318 -17.31 9.25 -15.88
CA ALA A 318 -18.40 8.66 -16.64
C ALA A 318 -18.70 7.19 -16.27
N LEU A 319 -17.71 6.43 -15.80
CA LEU A 319 -17.91 5.02 -15.44
C LEU A 319 -18.61 4.83 -14.09
N PHE A 320 -18.48 5.79 -13.16
CA PHE A 320 -19.01 5.68 -11.80
C PHE A 320 -19.78 6.93 -11.32
N PRO A 321 -20.77 7.41 -12.10
CA PRO A 321 -21.41 8.70 -11.82
C PRO A 321 -22.08 8.74 -10.44
N ALA A 322 -22.67 7.63 -9.98
CA ALA A 322 -23.30 7.56 -8.67
C ALA A 322 -22.28 7.77 -7.53
N ALA A 323 -21.15 7.05 -7.56
CA ALA A 323 -20.09 7.18 -6.55
C ALA A 323 -19.49 8.59 -6.53
N VAL A 324 -19.26 9.17 -7.71
CA VAL A 324 -18.76 10.55 -7.87
C VAL A 324 -19.73 11.56 -7.24
N VAL A 325 -21.01 11.48 -7.57
CA VAL A 325 -22.04 12.37 -7.02
C VAL A 325 -22.14 12.19 -5.50
N SER A 326 -22.11 10.95 -5.00
CA SER A 326 -22.12 10.68 -3.55
C SER A 326 -20.90 11.27 -2.84
N LEU A 327 -19.69 11.12 -3.38
CA LEU A 327 -18.47 11.69 -2.80
C LEU A 327 -18.50 13.21 -2.77
N ILE A 328 -18.95 13.86 -3.85
CA ILE A 328 -19.08 15.32 -3.90
C ILE A 328 -20.16 15.81 -2.91
N ALA A 329 -21.31 15.13 -2.84
CA ALA A 329 -22.38 15.48 -1.92
C ALA A 329 -21.95 15.34 -0.45
N LEU A 330 -21.29 14.24 -0.11
CA LEU A 330 -20.72 14.02 1.23
C LEU A 330 -19.65 15.05 1.56
N ALA A 331 -18.72 15.33 0.64
CA ALA A 331 -17.71 16.38 0.83
C ALA A 331 -18.34 17.76 1.03
N GLY A 332 -19.38 18.08 0.27
CA GLY A 332 -20.12 19.34 0.38
C GLY A 332 -20.81 19.51 1.72
N LEU A 333 -21.52 18.48 2.17
CA LEU A 333 -22.18 18.47 3.47
C LEU A 333 -21.17 18.68 4.61
N VAL A 334 -20.10 17.88 4.62
CA VAL A 334 -19.08 17.95 5.68
C VAL A 334 -18.36 19.29 5.66
N THR A 335 -17.92 19.77 4.48
CA THR A 335 -17.22 21.04 4.33
C THR A 335 -18.09 22.22 4.75
N HIS A 336 -19.38 22.22 4.39
CA HIS A 336 -20.33 23.26 4.77
C HIS A 336 -20.43 23.39 6.30
N VAL A 337 -20.68 22.28 6.99
CA VAL A 337 -20.80 22.25 8.46
C VAL A 337 -19.46 22.61 9.12
N ALA A 338 -18.37 22.01 8.65
CA ALA A 338 -17.03 22.18 9.22
C ALA A 338 -16.53 23.64 9.12
N ILE A 339 -16.67 24.27 7.96
CA ILE A 339 -16.19 25.64 7.74
C ILE A 339 -17.05 26.66 8.47
N ARG A 340 -18.38 26.52 8.47
CA ARG A 340 -19.24 27.41 9.28
C ARG A 340 -18.95 27.25 10.77
N TRP A 341 -18.69 26.03 11.25
CA TRP A 341 -18.36 25.80 12.65
C TRP A 341 -16.99 26.38 13.00
N ALA A 342 -16.01 26.27 12.10
CA ALA A 342 -14.71 26.90 12.28
C ALA A 342 -14.81 28.43 12.33
N ALA A 343 -15.61 29.04 11.44
CA ALA A 343 -15.82 30.48 11.38
C ALA A 343 -16.60 31.03 12.60
N SER A 344 -17.56 30.27 13.14
CA SER A 344 -18.26 30.69 14.36
C SER A 344 -17.35 30.61 15.59
N SER A 345 -16.50 29.58 15.66
CA SER A 345 -15.62 29.35 16.81
C SER A 345 -14.48 30.37 16.90
N SER A 346 -14.12 31.04 15.80
CA SER A 346 -13.12 32.13 15.85
C SER A 346 -13.58 33.37 16.61
N SER A 347 -14.89 33.52 16.85
CA SER A 347 -15.44 34.65 17.61
C SER A 347 -15.43 34.41 19.13
N ASP A 348 -15.40 33.16 19.57
CA ASP A 348 -15.39 32.80 20.99
C ASP A 348 -13.96 32.87 21.53
N SER A 349 -13.59 34.03 22.06
CA SER A 349 -12.27 34.34 22.63
C SER A 349 -11.87 33.51 23.86
N HIS A 350 -12.77 32.67 24.38
CA HIS A 350 -12.55 31.93 25.63
C HIS A 350 -11.74 30.63 25.46
N MET A 351 -11.60 30.08 24.25
CA MET A 351 -10.71 28.95 24.02
C MET A 351 -9.38 29.44 23.47
N THR A 352 -8.37 29.54 24.33
CA THR A 352 -7.00 29.83 23.90
C THR A 352 -6.47 28.65 23.07
N PRO A 353 -6.16 28.84 21.77
CA PRO A 353 -5.55 27.77 20.98
C PRO A 353 -4.21 27.38 21.60
N ALA A 354 -3.93 26.07 21.65
CA ALA A 354 -2.67 25.59 22.21
C ALA A 354 -1.46 25.94 21.33
N ALA A 355 -1.69 26.24 20.04
CA ALA A 355 -0.64 26.51 19.07
C ALA A 355 -0.91 27.78 18.23
N SER A 356 0.16 28.45 17.82
CA SER A 356 0.10 29.50 16.80
C SER A 356 -0.14 28.90 15.40
N PRO A 357 -0.72 29.66 14.45
CA PRO A 357 -0.87 29.19 13.06
C PRO A 357 0.46 28.77 12.42
N SER A 358 1.56 29.47 12.76
CA SER A 358 2.90 29.13 12.28
C SER A 358 3.34 27.75 12.77
N LEU A 359 3.03 27.37 14.01
CA LEU A 359 3.33 26.02 14.49
C LEU A 359 2.55 24.95 13.72
N VAL A 360 1.27 25.21 13.40
CA VAL A 360 0.46 24.29 12.59
C VAL A 360 1.10 24.07 11.21
N LEU A 361 1.55 25.15 10.56
CA LEU A 361 2.23 25.08 9.27
C LEU A 361 3.58 24.36 9.37
N LEU A 362 4.39 24.64 10.40
CA LEU A 362 5.69 23.99 10.60
C LEU A 362 5.56 22.49 10.90
N LEU A 363 4.59 22.09 11.73
CA LEU A 363 4.28 20.67 11.96
C LEU A 363 3.77 20.00 10.69
N GLY A 364 2.94 20.69 9.91
CA GLY A 364 2.48 20.19 8.61
C GLY A 364 3.63 19.97 7.63
N ALA A 365 4.55 20.94 7.52
CA ALA A 365 5.77 20.81 6.71
C ALA A 365 6.68 19.68 7.22
N GLY A 366 6.83 19.53 8.53
CA GLY A 366 7.57 18.41 9.13
C GLY A 366 6.98 17.06 8.76
N LEU A 367 5.66 16.88 8.94
CA LEU A 367 4.95 15.66 8.55
C LEU A 367 4.98 15.40 7.04
N TRP A 368 5.13 16.44 6.23
CA TRP A 368 5.22 16.34 4.77
C TRP A 368 6.63 15.93 4.29
N ILE A 369 7.69 16.43 4.92
CA ILE A 369 9.07 16.27 4.44
C ILE A 369 9.79 15.12 5.13
N LEU A 370 9.71 15.04 6.47
CA LEU A 370 10.50 14.10 7.26
C LEU A 370 10.30 12.62 6.92
N PRO A 371 9.09 12.12 6.56
CA PRO A 371 8.91 10.71 6.23
C PRO A 371 9.78 10.25 5.05
N GLY A 372 10.15 11.16 4.15
CA GLY A 372 11.01 10.86 3.01
C GLY A 372 12.51 10.89 3.29
N ALA A 373 12.94 11.38 4.46
CA ALA A 373 14.34 11.70 4.74
C ALA A 373 15.27 10.47 4.76
N LEU A 374 14.79 9.32 5.25
CA LEU A 374 15.59 8.10 5.26
C LEU A 374 15.50 7.32 3.95
N ILE A 375 14.32 7.32 3.32
CA ILE A 375 14.16 6.67 2.01
C ILE A 375 15.04 7.33 0.95
N SER A 376 15.23 8.64 1.03
CA SER A 376 16.12 9.35 0.10
C SER A 376 17.59 8.96 0.24
N LEU A 377 17.98 8.26 1.30
CA LEU A 377 19.33 7.70 1.47
C LEU A 377 19.49 6.32 0.80
N SER A 378 18.41 5.61 0.45
CA SER A 378 18.53 4.29 -0.18
C SER A 378 18.83 4.42 -1.68
N PRO A 379 19.96 3.89 -2.18
CA PRO A 379 20.29 3.98 -3.61
C PRO A 379 19.27 3.26 -4.50
N VAL A 380 18.71 2.13 -4.04
CA VAL A 380 17.64 1.43 -4.79
C VAL A 380 16.40 2.32 -4.88
N ARG A 381 15.99 2.96 -3.78
CA ARG A 381 14.83 3.87 -3.82
C ARG A 381 15.13 5.15 -4.60
N GLN A 382 16.36 5.66 -4.59
CA GLN A 382 16.75 6.79 -5.44
C GLN A 382 16.56 6.48 -6.94
N ALA A 383 16.81 5.24 -7.37
CA ALA A 383 16.62 4.79 -8.75
C ALA A 383 15.14 4.51 -9.10
N GLU A 384 14.35 4.09 -8.13
CA GLU A 384 12.94 3.75 -8.31
C GLU A 384 11.97 4.93 -8.18
N LEU A 385 12.37 6.01 -7.50
CA LEU A 385 11.52 7.18 -7.33
C LEU A 385 11.43 7.98 -8.64
N TYR A 386 10.21 8.31 -9.03
CA TYR A 386 9.91 9.21 -10.14
C TYR A 386 9.17 10.44 -9.62
N TRP A 387 9.13 11.52 -10.39
CA TRP A 387 8.25 12.64 -10.05
C TRP A 387 6.81 12.14 -9.97
N GLY A 388 6.07 12.50 -8.92
CA GLY A 388 4.69 12.03 -8.70
C GLY A 388 4.52 10.57 -8.26
N VAL A 389 5.57 9.75 -8.35
CA VAL A 389 5.60 8.36 -7.86
C VAL A 389 6.50 8.30 -6.64
N SER A 390 5.89 8.20 -5.47
CA SER A 390 6.57 8.17 -4.19
C SER A 390 6.45 6.79 -3.54
N TYR A 391 7.40 6.48 -2.68
CA TYR A 391 7.42 5.25 -1.89
C TYR A 391 6.51 5.36 -0.65
N LEU A 392 6.41 4.27 0.10
CA LEU A 392 5.46 4.08 1.21
C LEU A 392 5.29 5.26 2.19
N PRO A 393 6.35 5.99 2.62
CA PRO A 393 6.19 7.08 3.61
C PRO A 393 5.35 8.27 3.14
N VAL A 394 4.98 8.31 1.86
CA VAL A 394 4.00 9.26 1.34
C VAL A 394 2.69 9.23 2.11
N TYR A 395 2.31 8.07 2.70
CA TYR A 395 1.12 7.96 3.53
C TYR A 395 1.10 9.01 4.66
N VAL A 396 2.19 9.14 5.42
CA VAL A 396 2.34 10.16 6.47
C VAL A 396 2.34 11.57 5.87
N SER A 397 2.97 11.70 4.70
CA SER A 397 3.14 12.98 4.01
C SER A 397 1.79 13.60 3.60
N TYR A 398 0.79 12.80 3.26
CA TYR A 398 -0.57 13.28 2.98
C TYR A 398 -1.19 14.03 4.17
N PHE A 399 -0.98 13.56 5.39
CA PHE A 399 -1.43 14.26 6.60
C PHE A 399 -0.68 15.57 6.82
N GLY A 400 0.61 15.62 6.45
CA GLY A 400 1.39 16.85 6.46
C GLY A 400 0.82 17.91 5.51
N VAL A 401 0.55 17.53 4.26
CA VAL A 401 -0.10 18.39 3.27
C VAL A 401 -1.48 18.85 3.77
N ALA A 402 -2.29 17.92 4.31
CA ALA A 402 -3.59 18.26 4.90
C ALA A 402 -3.44 19.32 6.02
N LEU A 403 -2.47 19.17 6.91
CA LEU A 403 -2.26 20.11 8.02
C LEU A 403 -1.81 21.49 7.55
N VAL A 404 -0.97 21.56 6.50
CA VAL A 404 -0.61 22.84 5.86
C VAL A 404 -1.85 23.52 5.28
N VAL A 405 -2.68 22.79 4.53
CA VAL A 405 -3.93 23.32 3.95
C VAL A 405 -4.87 23.81 5.05
N LEU A 406 -5.02 23.06 6.15
CA LEU A 406 -5.85 23.47 7.29
C LEU A 406 -5.30 24.74 7.96
N GLY A 407 -3.98 24.90 8.07
CA GLY A 407 -3.35 26.12 8.57
C GLY A 407 -3.67 27.33 7.68
N VAL A 408 -3.64 27.16 6.36
CA VAL A 408 -4.03 28.20 5.39
C VAL A 408 -5.53 28.53 5.49
N VAL A 409 -6.40 27.51 5.56
CA VAL A 409 -7.85 27.68 5.78
C VAL A 409 -8.12 28.47 7.06
N GLN A 410 -7.43 28.13 8.16
CA GLN A 410 -7.56 28.86 9.42
C GLN A 410 -7.14 30.33 9.29
N ALA A 411 -6.04 30.61 8.60
CA ALA A 411 -5.57 31.97 8.36
C ALA A 411 -6.56 32.78 7.51
N ILE A 412 -7.12 32.18 6.46
CA ILE A 412 -8.15 32.79 5.61
C ILE A 412 -9.40 33.12 6.44
N LEU A 413 -9.91 32.17 7.23
CA LEU A 413 -11.12 32.38 8.04
C LEU A 413 -10.94 33.47 9.08
N ARG A 414 -9.76 33.58 9.69
CA ARG A 414 -9.43 34.64 10.65
C ARG A 414 -9.31 36.01 9.97
N ARG A 415 -8.70 36.07 8.79
CA ARG A 415 -8.42 37.34 8.10
C ARG A 415 -9.62 37.87 7.31
N TRP A 416 -10.44 36.97 6.76
CA TRP A 416 -11.53 37.26 5.83
C TRP A 416 -12.78 36.38 6.08
N PRO A 417 -13.46 36.54 7.22
CA PRO A 417 -14.64 35.73 7.55
C PRO A 417 -15.77 35.81 6.49
N GLN A 418 -15.87 36.92 5.76
CA GLN A 418 -16.81 37.10 4.66
C GLN A 418 -16.60 36.14 3.47
N ARG A 419 -15.43 35.49 3.36
CA ARG A 419 -15.12 34.54 2.28
C ARG A 419 -15.55 33.09 2.57
N THR A 420 -16.25 32.85 3.69
CA THR A 420 -16.71 31.52 4.13
C THR A 420 -17.41 30.71 3.02
N HIS A 421 -18.35 31.32 2.28
CA HIS A 421 -19.08 30.63 1.21
C HIS A 421 -18.17 30.22 0.04
N ALA A 422 -17.29 31.12 -0.41
CA ALA A 422 -16.34 30.81 -1.48
C ALA A 422 -15.41 29.66 -1.06
N LEU A 423 -14.96 29.67 0.19
CA LEU A 423 -14.11 28.61 0.74
C LEU A 423 -14.83 27.25 0.80
N ILE A 424 -16.11 27.23 1.19
CA ILE A 424 -16.93 26.01 1.15
C ILE A 424 -17.01 25.44 -0.26
N VAL A 425 -17.32 26.29 -1.26
CA VAL A 425 -17.42 25.85 -2.66
C VAL A 425 -16.08 25.31 -3.17
N VAL A 426 -14.99 26.06 -2.99
CA VAL A 426 -13.65 25.65 -3.44
C VAL A 426 -13.23 24.33 -2.78
N LEU A 427 -13.33 24.22 -1.46
CA LEU A 427 -12.94 23.00 -0.75
C LEU A 427 -13.84 21.81 -1.11
N THR A 428 -15.14 22.02 -1.30
CA THR A 428 -16.06 20.95 -1.74
C THR A 428 -15.64 20.41 -3.10
N LEU A 429 -15.39 21.29 -4.07
CA LEU A 429 -14.98 20.91 -5.42
C LEU A 429 -13.59 20.24 -5.42
N CYS A 430 -12.64 20.76 -4.66
CA CYS A 430 -11.31 20.18 -4.55
C CYS A 430 -11.37 18.79 -3.87
N ILE A 431 -11.98 18.68 -2.70
CA ILE A 431 -12.03 17.41 -1.94
C ILE A 431 -12.88 16.38 -2.69
N GLY A 432 -14.09 16.75 -3.12
CA GLY A 432 -14.99 15.86 -3.86
C GLY A 432 -14.40 15.45 -5.22
N GLY A 433 -13.78 16.38 -5.93
CA GLY A 433 -13.11 16.11 -7.20
C GLY A 433 -11.90 15.19 -7.04
N LEU A 434 -11.04 15.42 -6.04
CA LEU A 434 -9.90 14.53 -5.76
C LEU A 434 -10.36 13.12 -5.37
N ALA A 435 -11.38 13.01 -4.52
CA ALA A 435 -11.96 11.74 -4.13
C ALA A 435 -12.59 10.98 -5.30
N ALA A 436 -13.29 11.68 -6.18
CA ALA A 436 -13.86 11.11 -7.40
C ALA A 436 -12.77 10.55 -8.33
N LEU A 437 -11.69 11.31 -8.53
CA LEU A 437 -10.54 10.87 -9.32
C LEU A 437 -9.84 9.66 -8.68
N TRP A 438 -9.65 9.72 -7.36
CA TRP A 438 -9.09 8.61 -6.59
C TRP A 438 -9.93 7.34 -6.76
N TYR A 439 -11.25 7.44 -6.61
CA TYR A 439 -12.15 6.29 -6.70
C TYR A 439 -12.06 5.61 -8.07
N GLY A 440 -12.11 6.40 -9.15
CA GLY A 440 -11.96 5.87 -10.50
C GLY A 440 -10.59 5.20 -10.71
N ASN A 441 -9.52 5.81 -10.21
CA ASN A 441 -8.17 5.25 -10.28
C ASN A 441 -8.05 3.94 -9.51
N ALA A 442 -8.56 3.92 -8.28
CA ALA A 442 -8.49 2.76 -7.40
C ALA A 442 -9.22 1.57 -8.02
N THR A 443 -10.42 1.77 -8.56
CA THR A 443 -11.17 0.69 -9.23
C THR A 443 -10.39 0.06 -10.36
N THR A 444 -9.76 0.85 -11.23
CA THR A 444 -9.00 0.28 -12.34
C THR A 444 -7.65 -0.26 -11.94
N ALA A 445 -6.97 0.38 -10.97
CA ALA A 445 -5.74 -0.17 -10.41
C ALA A 445 -6.00 -1.54 -9.76
N THR A 446 -7.10 -1.67 -9.00
CA THR A 446 -7.54 -2.94 -8.42
C THR A 446 -7.73 -4.01 -9.48
N GLU A 447 -8.52 -3.74 -10.53
CA GLU A 447 -8.75 -4.71 -11.60
C GLU A 447 -7.45 -5.19 -12.26
N VAL A 448 -6.51 -4.28 -12.54
CA VAL A 448 -5.26 -4.69 -13.19
C VAL A 448 -4.37 -5.49 -12.24
N LEU A 449 -4.26 -5.04 -10.99
CA LEU A 449 -3.50 -5.77 -9.98
C LEU A 449 -4.13 -7.14 -9.71
N ASP A 450 -5.44 -7.27 -9.69
CA ASP A 450 -6.10 -8.54 -9.47
C ASP A 450 -5.82 -9.55 -10.60
N ARG A 451 -5.70 -9.10 -11.86
CA ARG A 451 -5.30 -9.99 -12.97
C ARG A 451 -3.91 -10.58 -12.80
N GLU A 452 -2.99 -9.80 -12.24
CA GLU A 452 -1.61 -10.26 -12.02
C GLU A 452 -1.48 -11.07 -10.74
N TRP A 453 -2.22 -10.70 -9.69
CA TRP A 453 -2.03 -11.19 -8.34
C TRP A 453 -3.19 -12.07 -7.86
N HIS A 454 -4.40 -11.52 -7.82
CA HIS A 454 -5.53 -12.17 -7.16
C HIS A 454 -6.12 -13.33 -7.97
N TYR A 455 -6.55 -13.09 -9.21
CA TYR A 455 -7.27 -14.05 -10.03
C TYR A 455 -6.51 -15.35 -10.26
N PRO A 456 -5.21 -15.34 -10.62
CA PRO A 456 -4.51 -16.60 -10.75
C PRO A 456 -4.32 -17.31 -9.41
N ARG A 457 -4.10 -16.59 -8.30
CA ARG A 457 -4.04 -17.20 -6.96
C ARG A 457 -5.36 -17.86 -6.56
N SER A 458 -6.49 -17.18 -6.82
CA SER A 458 -7.82 -17.75 -6.60
C SER A 458 -8.03 -18.98 -7.49
N ALA A 459 -7.64 -18.93 -8.77
CA ALA A 459 -7.79 -20.05 -9.70
C ALA A 459 -7.07 -21.33 -9.21
N ILE A 460 -5.83 -21.24 -8.71
CA ILE A 460 -5.13 -22.41 -8.16
C ILE A 460 -5.71 -22.88 -6.82
N THR A 461 -6.21 -21.96 -6.00
CA THR A 461 -6.84 -22.29 -4.70
C THR A 461 -8.19 -23.00 -4.91
N ASP A 462 -8.99 -22.52 -5.86
CA ASP A 462 -10.24 -23.15 -6.28
C ASP A 462 -9.98 -24.53 -6.90
N ALA A 463 -8.96 -24.63 -7.76
CA ALA A 463 -8.56 -25.90 -8.35
C ALA A 463 -8.13 -26.91 -7.28
N ALA A 464 -7.32 -26.49 -6.30
CA ALA A 464 -6.92 -27.32 -5.18
C ALA A 464 -8.12 -27.83 -4.38
N SER A 465 -9.07 -26.93 -4.08
CA SER A 465 -10.35 -27.27 -3.42
C SER A 465 -11.18 -28.25 -4.26
N ALA A 466 -11.10 -28.15 -5.58
CA ALA A 466 -11.66 -29.10 -6.54
C ALA A 466 -10.80 -30.36 -6.74
N ARG A 467 -9.88 -30.66 -5.81
CA ARG A 467 -9.03 -31.86 -5.79
C ARG A 467 -8.05 -31.96 -6.96
N LEU A 468 -7.53 -30.84 -7.47
CA LEU A 468 -6.50 -30.81 -8.53
C LEU A 468 -5.30 -31.70 -8.20
N PHE A 469 -4.87 -31.73 -6.94
CA PHE A 469 -3.70 -32.51 -6.49
C PHE A 469 -4.01 -33.96 -6.14
N GLN A 470 -5.24 -34.43 -6.34
CA GLN A 470 -5.59 -35.82 -6.06
C GLN A 470 -4.90 -36.77 -7.05
N GLY A 471 -4.09 -37.69 -6.51
CA GLY A 471 -3.31 -38.65 -7.32
C GLY A 471 -1.88 -38.19 -7.63
N VAL A 472 -1.45 -37.05 -7.05
CA VAL A 472 -0.04 -36.70 -6.99
C VAL A 472 0.61 -37.40 -5.78
N ALA A 473 1.83 -37.90 -5.96
CA ALA A 473 2.55 -38.58 -4.89
C ALA A 473 2.94 -37.62 -3.75
N PRO A 474 2.90 -38.07 -2.47
CA PRO A 474 3.27 -37.25 -1.31
C PRO A 474 4.72 -36.78 -1.24
N GLU A 475 5.62 -37.29 -2.08
CA GLU A 475 7.04 -36.88 -2.13
C GLU A 475 7.42 -36.28 -3.50
N ALA A 476 6.40 -35.86 -4.26
CA ALA A 476 6.56 -35.27 -5.57
C ALA A 476 7.32 -33.93 -5.55
N VAL A 477 8.10 -33.67 -6.61
CA VAL A 477 8.69 -32.35 -6.86
C VAL A 477 7.74 -31.55 -7.75
N TYR A 478 7.30 -30.39 -7.27
CA TYR A 478 6.49 -29.48 -8.07
C TYR A 478 7.34 -28.42 -8.74
N VAL A 479 7.05 -28.19 -10.01
CA VAL A 479 7.72 -27.22 -10.86
C VAL A 479 6.66 -26.23 -11.34
N THR A 480 6.79 -24.94 -11.02
CA THR A 480 5.78 -23.94 -11.40
C THR A 480 6.23 -23.11 -12.60
N SER A 481 5.27 -22.68 -13.43
CA SER A 481 5.54 -21.83 -14.60
C SER A 481 5.86 -20.37 -14.26
N GLY A 482 5.62 -19.97 -13.01
CA GLY A 482 5.64 -18.58 -12.57
C GLY A 482 6.67 -18.32 -11.49
N ASP A 483 7.24 -17.11 -11.57
CA ASP A 483 7.95 -16.47 -10.46
C ASP A 483 6.94 -15.62 -9.66
N ARG A 484 5.79 -16.21 -9.30
CA ARG A 484 4.82 -15.49 -8.47
C ARG A 484 5.32 -15.50 -7.03
N PHE A 485 5.14 -14.39 -6.31
CA PHE A 485 5.67 -14.20 -4.94
C PHE A 485 5.13 -15.23 -3.93
N TRP A 486 3.99 -15.85 -4.21
CA TRP A 486 3.38 -16.88 -3.37
C TRP A 486 3.63 -18.30 -3.88
N ASP A 487 4.38 -18.52 -4.97
CA ASP A 487 4.71 -19.86 -5.47
C ASP A 487 5.77 -20.57 -4.59
N ILE A 488 5.68 -20.42 -3.27
CA ILE A 488 6.61 -20.96 -2.28
C ILE A 488 6.10 -22.29 -1.71
N PRO A 489 6.99 -23.16 -1.18
CA PRO A 489 6.59 -24.46 -0.64
C PRO A 489 5.42 -24.43 0.36
N ILE A 490 5.45 -23.50 1.30
CA ILE A 490 4.44 -23.37 2.36
C ILE A 490 3.05 -23.03 1.80
N PHE A 491 2.96 -22.27 0.71
CA PHE A 491 1.69 -22.00 0.04
C PHE A 491 1.06 -23.29 -0.50
N PHE A 492 1.83 -24.11 -1.23
CA PHE A 492 1.30 -25.33 -1.80
C PHE A 492 1.01 -26.41 -0.74
N ALA A 493 1.80 -26.46 0.34
CA ALA A 493 1.50 -27.30 1.50
C ALA A 493 0.14 -26.94 2.14
N SER A 494 -0.23 -25.66 2.13
CA SER A 494 -1.55 -25.20 2.60
C SER A 494 -2.70 -25.63 1.69
N LEU A 495 -2.45 -25.81 0.39
CA LEU A 495 -3.47 -26.19 -0.59
C LEU A 495 -3.79 -27.69 -0.57
N SER A 496 -2.87 -28.54 -0.12
CA SER A 496 -3.13 -29.97 0.05
C SER A 496 -2.12 -30.60 1.02
N PRO A 497 -2.59 -31.42 1.99
CA PRO A 497 -1.69 -32.12 2.91
C PRO A 497 -0.81 -33.17 2.22
N ASN A 498 -1.14 -33.56 0.98
CA ASN A 498 -0.36 -34.49 0.17
C ASN A 498 0.66 -33.77 -0.72
N VAL A 499 0.77 -32.45 -0.66
CA VAL A 499 1.80 -31.70 -1.39
C VAL A 499 3.01 -31.53 -0.47
N PRO A 500 4.12 -32.24 -0.72
CA PRO A 500 5.35 -32.07 0.05
C PRO A 500 5.99 -30.69 -0.17
N ALA A 501 6.88 -30.34 0.75
CA ALA A 501 7.59 -29.07 0.88
C ALA A 501 8.59 -28.73 -0.26
N ARG A 502 8.52 -29.36 -1.44
CA ARG A 502 9.48 -29.15 -2.53
C ARG A 502 8.82 -28.53 -3.76
N VAL A 503 8.84 -27.20 -3.78
CA VAL A 503 8.45 -26.39 -4.94
C VAL A 503 9.69 -25.76 -5.54
N GLN A 504 9.87 -25.90 -6.85
CA GLN A 504 10.95 -25.32 -7.62
C GLN A 504 10.39 -24.39 -8.71
N HIS A 505 10.97 -23.21 -8.87
CA HIS A 505 10.51 -22.22 -9.84
C HIS A 505 11.16 -22.39 -11.21
N LEU A 506 10.37 -22.22 -12.28
CA LEU A 506 10.93 -22.29 -13.62
C LEU A 506 11.83 -21.09 -14.01
N GLY A 507 11.73 -19.93 -13.37
CA GLY A 507 12.66 -18.81 -13.60
C GLY A 507 14.05 -19.07 -13.02
N ALA A 508 14.13 -19.83 -11.93
CA ALA A 508 15.36 -20.30 -11.30
C ALA A 508 15.91 -21.60 -11.94
N VAL A 509 15.31 -22.06 -13.04
CA VAL A 509 15.53 -23.38 -13.64
C VAL A 509 16.92 -23.68 -14.07
N ALA A 510 17.75 -22.71 -14.46
CA ALA A 510 19.15 -23.05 -14.73
C ALA A 510 19.76 -23.83 -13.55
N SER A 511 19.45 -23.42 -12.31
CA SER A 511 19.82 -24.13 -11.07
C SER A 511 18.83 -25.20 -10.60
N GLY A 512 17.52 -25.05 -10.84
CA GLY A 512 16.52 -26.06 -10.42
C GLY A 512 16.62 -27.37 -11.21
N VAL A 513 16.84 -27.26 -12.53
CA VAL A 513 17.10 -28.36 -13.46
C VAL A 513 18.35 -29.12 -13.08
N GLU A 514 19.35 -28.46 -12.49
CA GLU A 514 20.55 -29.13 -12.00
C GLU A 514 20.26 -30.15 -10.89
N ASN A 515 19.17 -29.97 -10.14
CA ASN A 515 18.76 -30.87 -9.06
C ASN A 515 17.78 -31.96 -9.52
N LEU A 516 17.27 -31.88 -10.76
CA LEU A 516 16.51 -32.98 -11.35
C LEU A 516 17.49 -34.05 -11.84
N SER A 517 17.36 -35.26 -11.29
CA SER A 517 18.03 -36.44 -11.83
C SER A 517 17.33 -36.89 -13.10
N GLY A 518 18.11 -37.27 -14.10
CA GLY A 518 17.60 -37.66 -15.41
C GLY A 518 18.69 -37.60 -16.46
N ASP A 519 18.45 -38.27 -17.58
CA ASP A 519 19.39 -38.28 -18.68
C ASP A 519 19.40 -36.90 -19.35
N ARG A 520 20.57 -36.26 -19.34
CA ARG A 520 20.76 -34.93 -19.90
C ARG A 520 21.31 -35.04 -21.30
N SER A 521 20.70 -34.32 -22.22
CA SER A 521 21.25 -34.09 -23.54
C SER A 521 21.22 -32.60 -23.85
N THR A 522 22.33 -32.09 -24.39
CA THR A 522 22.42 -30.70 -24.83
C THR A 522 22.55 -30.67 -26.34
N ARG A 523 21.64 -29.98 -27.01
CA ARG A 523 21.66 -29.81 -28.48
C ARG A 523 21.35 -28.36 -28.84
N ALA A 524 22.23 -27.74 -29.61
CA ALA A 524 22.11 -26.34 -30.03
C ALA A 524 21.90 -25.37 -28.85
N GLY A 525 22.59 -25.62 -27.72
CA GLY A 525 22.50 -24.83 -26.50
C GLY A 525 21.22 -25.03 -25.68
N ALA A 526 20.26 -25.84 -26.15
CA ALA A 526 19.13 -26.27 -25.35
C ALA A 526 19.51 -27.52 -24.54
N THR A 527 19.17 -27.53 -23.26
CA THR A 527 19.38 -28.67 -22.37
C THR A 527 18.05 -29.38 -22.15
N THR A 528 17.97 -30.64 -22.57
CA THR A 528 16.83 -31.53 -22.34
C THR A 528 17.17 -32.50 -21.23
N ILE A 529 16.31 -32.57 -20.22
CA ILE A 529 16.32 -33.59 -19.18
C ILE A 529 15.17 -34.57 -19.46
N ALA A 530 15.50 -35.84 -19.65
CA ALA A 530 14.53 -36.93 -19.57
C ALA A 530 14.37 -37.34 -18.10
N VAL A 531 13.23 -37.00 -17.51
CA VAL A 531 12.91 -37.34 -16.12
C VAL A 531 12.60 -38.83 -16.07
N GLN A 532 13.24 -39.54 -15.14
CA GLN A 532 13.00 -40.98 -14.97
C GLN A 532 11.52 -41.24 -14.60
N PRO A 533 10.83 -42.22 -15.20
CA PRO A 533 9.40 -42.47 -14.98
C PRO A 533 9.01 -42.70 -13.51
N GLU A 534 9.95 -43.25 -12.72
CA GLU A 534 9.82 -43.51 -11.29
C GLU A 534 9.85 -42.22 -10.46
N GLN A 535 10.31 -41.11 -11.03
CA GLN A 535 10.32 -39.83 -10.36
C GLN A 535 9.01 -39.10 -10.54
N ASP A 536 8.48 -38.67 -9.40
CA ASP A 536 7.22 -37.96 -9.30
C ASP A 536 7.46 -36.46 -9.43
N VAL A 537 7.85 -36.02 -10.63
CA VAL A 537 8.04 -34.60 -10.95
C VAL A 537 6.82 -34.09 -11.72
N TYR A 538 6.19 -33.05 -11.21
CA TYR A 538 4.97 -32.47 -11.79
C TYR A 538 5.16 -31.00 -12.10
N PHE A 539 4.70 -30.60 -13.27
CA PHE A 539 4.57 -29.22 -13.66
C PHE A 539 3.18 -28.69 -13.33
N ILE A 540 3.12 -27.53 -12.67
CA ILE A 540 1.89 -26.79 -12.40
C ILE A 540 1.90 -25.51 -13.24
N ASP A 541 0.86 -25.34 -14.05
CA ASP A 541 0.57 -24.09 -14.75
C ASP A 541 -0.83 -23.62 -14.40
N TYR A 542 -0.98 -22.32 -14.14
CA TYR A 542 -2.26 -21.77 -13.75
C TYR A 542 -2.34 -20.27 -14.01
N ASP A 543 -3.51 -19.81 -14.41
CA ASP A 543 -3.76 -18.40 -14.69
C ASP A 543 -5.22 -18.01 -14.44
N GLY A 544 -5.46 -16.72 -14.27
CA GLY A 544 -6.80 -16.16 -14.03
C GLY A 544 -7.02 -14.90 -14.85
N ARG A 545 -8.20 -14.78 -15.49
CA ARG A 545 -8.54 -13.62 -16.34
C ARG A 545 -9.45 -12.63 -15.64
N SER A 546 -10.33 -13.13 -14.80
CA SER A 546 -11.31 -12.35 -14.03
C SER A 546 -11.62 -13.11 -12.75
N ASP A 547 -12.32 -12.45 -11.83
CA ASP A 547 -12.90 -13.14 -10.68
C ASP A 547 -13.75 -14.34 -11.13
N GLY A 548 -13.59 -15.48 -10.46
CA GLY A 548 -14.21 -16.75 -10.81
C GLY A 548 -13.85 -17.35 -12.17
N SER A 549 -12.83 -16.84 -12.89
CA SER A 549 -12.39 -17.40 -14.16
C SER A 549 -10.89 -17.60 -14.26
N GLY A 550 -10.51 -18.86 -14.37
CA GLY A 550 -9.13 -19.26 -14.59
C GLY A 550 -8.99 -20.71 -14.98
N TYR A 551 -7.75 -21.16 -15.01
CA TYR A 551 -7.41 -22.56 -15.20
C TYR A 551 -6.26 -22.95 -14.28
N ALA A 552 -6.16 -24.25 -14.01
CA ALA A 552 -4.98 -24.87 -13.43
C ALA A 552 -4.75 -26.24 -14.07
N LEU A 553 -3.50 -26.57 -14.32
CA LEU A 553 -3.07 -27.79 -15.00
C LEU A 553 -1.93 -28.42 -14.20
N VAL A 554 -2.03 -29.72 -13.94
CA VAL A 554 -0.95 -30.54 -13.38
C VAL A 554 -0.52 -31.56 -14.42
N THR A 555 0.77 -31.58 -14.75
CA THR A 555 1.35 -32.46 -15.77
C THR A 555 2.52 -33.24 -15.17
N LYS A 556 2.51 -34.58 -15.21
CA LYS A 556 3.69 -35.38 -14.85
C LYS A 556 4.73 -35.24 -15.96
N ILE A 557 5.91 -34.71 -15.62
CA ILE A 557 6.96 -34.37 -16.59
C ILE A 557 7.63 -35.65 -17.08
N ALA A 558 7.72 -35.82 -18.40
CA ALA A 558 8.54 -36.85 -19.03
C ALA A 558 9.85 -36.25 -19.56
N THR A 559 9.76 -35.09 -20.23
CA THR A 559 10.93 -34.33 -20.65
C THR A 559 10.77 -32.84 -20.34
N LEU A 560 11.86 -32.22 -19.89
CA LEU A 560 11.97 -30.77 -19.70
C LEU A 560 13.11 -30.27 -20.58
N THR A 561 12.81 -29.40 -21.53
CA THR A 561 13.81 -28.77 -22.42
C THR A 561 13.91 -27.29 -22.10
N VAL A 562 15.08 -26.84 -21.65
CA VAL A 562 15.41 -25.43 -21.43
C VAL A 562 16.15 -24.91 -22.65
N GLN A 563 15.65 -23.85 -23.26
CA GLN A 563 16.23 -23.23 -24.45
C GLN A 563 17.30 -22.18 -24.09
N PRO A 564 18.24 -21.89 -25.01
CA PRO A 564 19.10 -20.72 -24.90
C PRO A 564 18.23 -19.47 -24.73
N GLY A 565 18.44 -18.72 -23.65
CA GLY A 565 17.63 -17.53 -23.33
C GLY A 565 16.46 -17.78 -22.37
N GLY A 566 16.41 -18.93 -21.69
CA GLY A 566 15.55 -19.15 -20.51
C GLY A 566 14.11 -19.60 -20.80
N GLY A 567 13.70 -19.66 -22.07
CA GLY A 567 12.45 -20.32 -22.44
C GLY A 567 12.51 -21.82 -22.13
N PHE A 568 11.36 -22.43 -21.86
CA PHE A 568 11.30 -23.88 -21.61
C PHE A 568 10.15 -24.53 -22.37
N ARG A 569 10.28 -25.85 -22.55
CA ARG A 569 9.25 -26.73 -23.11
C ARG A 569 9.14 -27.96 -22.22
N ILE A 570 7.92 -28.30 -21.87
CA ILE A 570 7.60 -29.48 -21.08
C ILE A 570 6.83 -30.45 -21.97
N GLU A 571 7.23 -31.71 -21.94
CA GLU A 571 6.46 -32.81 -22.48
C GLU A 571 6.16 -33.78 -21.36
N GLY A 572 4.91 -34.20 -21.26
CA GLY A 572 4.46 -35.01 -20.14
C GLY A 572 3.01 -35.43 -20.27
N GLN A 573 2.52 -36.13 -19.26
CA GLN A 573 1.14 -36.59 -19.20
C GLN A 573 0.31 -35.63 -18.33
N PRO A 574 -0.72 -34.96 -18.88
CA PRO A 574 -1.68 -34.20 -18.08
C PRO A 574 -2.41 -35.11 -17.10
N ILE A 575 -2.28 -34.82 -15.81
CA ILE A 575 -2.86 -35.63 -14.71
C ILE A 575 -4.19 -35.03 -14.26
N ALA A 576 -4.26 -33.71 -14.17
CA ALA A 576 -5.47 -33.02 -13.75
C ALA A 576 -5.57 -31.67 -14.46
N TYR A 577 -6.80 -31.30 -14.81
CA TYR A 577 -7.11 -29.99 -15.38
C TYR A 577 -8.38 -29.43 -14.73
N PHE A 578 -8.27 -28.18 -14.31
CA PHE A 578 -9.34 -27.40 -13.74
C PHE A 578 -9.58 -26.17 -14.61
N ARG A 579 -10.85 -25.84 -14.84
CA ARG A 579 -11.25 -24.59 -15.47
C ARG A 579 -12.51 -24.03 -14.81
N SER A 580 -12.48 -22.75 -14.50
CA SER A 580 -13.62 -21.99 -14.01
C SER A 580 -14.03 -20.90 -15.01
N ALA A 581 -15.33 -20.59 -15.03
CA ALA A 581 -15.89 -19.50 -15.81
C ALA A 581 -16.86 -18.70 -14.93
N PRO A 582 -16.99 -17.37 -15.09
CA PRO A 582 -17.70 -16.51 -14.14
C PRO A 582 -19.18 -16.87 -13.95
N THR A 583 -19.80 -17.46 -14.97
CA THR A 583 -21.23 -17.79 -15.01
C THR A 583 -21.50 -19.28 -15.17
N GLY A 584 -20.46 -20.12 -15.12
CA GLY A 584 -20.56 -21.57 -15.32
C GLY A 584 -20.26 -22.33 -14.03
N GLN A 585 -20.85 -23.53 -13.88
CA GLN A 585 -20.32 -24.45 -12.88
C GLN A 585 -18.87 -24.80 -13.24
N PRO A 586 -17.94 -24.82 -12.27
CA PRO A 586 -16.56 -25.18 -12.52
C PRO A 586 -16.49 -26.57 -13.16
N THR A 587 -15.76 -26.67 -14.27
CA THR A 587 -15.58 -27.94 -14.97
C THR A 587 -14.27 -28.58 -14.51
N TRP A 588 -14.36 -29.83 -14.06
CA TRP A 588 -13.22 -30.62 -13.61
C TRP A 588 -13.18 -31.97 -14.33
N SER A 589 -11.98 -32.41 -14.73
CA SER A 589 -11.78 -33.77 -15.25
C SER A 589 -10.42 -34.32 -14.83
N ARG A 590 -10.42 -35.59 -14.38
CA ARG A 590 -9.19 -36.39 -14.18
C ARG A 590 -8.56 -36.85 -15.48
N LYS A 591 -9.34 -36.91 -16.56
CA LYS A 591 -8.82 -37.17 -17.89
C LYS A 591 -8.77 -35.83 -18.58
N ALA A 592 -7.72 -35.06 -18.30
CA ALA A 592 -7.50 -33.78 -18.99
C ALA A 592 -7.56 -33.98 -20.52
N SER A 593 -7.14 -35.14 -21.02
CA SER A 593 -7.29 -35.59 -22.42
C SER A 593 -8.72 -35.68 -22.96
N GLN A 594 -9.76 -35.69 -22.11
CA GLN A 594 -11.17 -35.66 -22.52
C GLN A 594 -11.74 -34.23 -22.64
N LEU A 595 -11.16 -33.26 -21.92
CA LEU A 595 -11.56 -31.85 -21.98
C LEU A 595 -10.67 -31.04 -22.93
N LEU A 596 -9.45 -31.51 -23.15
CA LEU A 596 -8.54 -30.98 -24.14
C LEU A 596 -8.83 -31.66 -25.47
N PRO A 597 -8.87 -30.93 -26.60
CA PRO A 597 -9.16 -31.51 -27.91
C PRO A 597 -8.26 -32.72 -28.20
N ALA A 598 -8.86 -33.84 -28.60
CA ALA A 598 -8.31 -35.20 -28.54
C ALA A 598 -7.16 -35.54 -29.52
N GLU A 599 -6.43 -34.56 -30.04
CA GLU A 599 -5.39 -34.79 -31.04
C GLU A 599 -4.03 -34.18 -30.63
N LYS A 600 -3.11 -35.05 -30.17
CA LYS A 600 -1.65 -34.88 -29.94
C LYS A 600 -1.19 -34.53 -28.51
N PRO A 601 0.01 -35.02 -28.09
CA PRO A 601 0.61 -34.67 -26.81
C PRO A 601 0.74 -33.15 -26.65
N LEU A 602 0.39 -32.64 -25.47
CA LEU A 602 0.43 -31.21 -25.18
C LEU A 602 1.88 -30.72 -25.26
N LYS A 603 2.14 -29.79 -26.18
CA LYS A 603 3.38 -29.03 -26.24
C LYS A 603 3.11 -27.64 -25.71
N THR A 604 3.36 -27.43 -24.43
CA THR A 604 3.42 -26.08 -23.85
C THR A 604 4.83 -25.55 -24.08
N SER A 605 4.96 -24.61 -25.03
CA SER A 605 6.17 -23.79 -25.17
C SER A 605 5.87 -22.40 -24.61
N ARG A 606 6.57 -22.00 -23.55
CA ARG A 606 6.55 -20.62 -23.07
C ARG A 606 7.92 -20.03 -23.35
N GLN A 607 8.00 -19.10 -24.30
CA GLN A 607 9.15 -18.22 -24.41
C GLN A 607 9.02 -17.16 -23.32
N LEU A 608 9.65 -17.41 -22.18
CA LEU A 608 9.97 -16.34 -21.23
C LEU A 608 11.13 -15.57 -21.85
N GLY A 609 10.90 -14.33 -22.27
CA GLY A 609 12.00 -13.43 -22.55
C GLY A 609 12.70 -13.13 -21.23
N LEU A 610 13.92 -13.63 -21.05
CA LEU A 610 14.73 -13.22 -19.91
C LEU A 610 14.92 -11.70 -19.95
N PRO A 611 14.79 -10.98 -18.82
CA PRO A 611 15.31 -9.63 -18.73
C PRO A 611 16.82 -9.73 -18.88
N THR A 612 17.37 -9.18 -19.97
CA THR A 612 18.81 -8.95 -20.06
C THR A 612 19.22 -8.10 -18.87
N THR A 613 20.22 -8.56 -18.12
CA THR A 613 20.75 -7.94 -16.91
C THR A 613 21.06 -6.46 -17.13
N GLY A 614 20.16 -5.59 -16.66
CA GLY A 614 20.29 -4.13 -16.74
C GLY A 614 18.96 -3.44 -17.00
N ARG A 615 18.30 -2.99 -15.91
CA ARG A 615 16.97 -2.35 -15.82
C ARG A 615 15.81 -3.32 -15.59
N SER A 616 15.39 -3.41 -14.33
CA SER A 616 14.10 -3.96 -13.90
C SER A 616 12.97 -3.01 -14.29
N SER A 617 12.50 -3.12 -15.53
CA SER A 617 11.14 -2.73 -15.89
C SER A 617 10.47 -3.94 -16.51
N SER A 618 9.69 -4.66 -15.70
CA SER A 618 8.84 -5.78 -16.13
C SER A 618 7.83 -5.26 -17.15
N THR A 619 8.19 -5.41 -18.42
CA THR A 619 7.25 -5.30 -19.52
C THR A 619 6.56 -6.65 -19.60
N ALA A 620 5.26 -6.68 -19.31
CA ALA A 620 4.40 -7.78 -19.70
C ALA A 620 4.34 -7.81 -21.24
N ALA A 621 5.33 -8.47 -21.85
CA ALA A 621 5.23 -8.90 -23.23
C ALA A 621 4.06 -9.90 -23.28
N GLY A 622 3.03 -9.56 -24.05
CA GLY A 622 1.88 -10.43 -24.27
C GLY A 622 2.36 -11.83 -24.67
N THR A 623 2.08 -12.81 -23.82
CA THR A 623 2.43 -14.20 -24.03
C THR A 623 1.47 -14.78 -25.06
N LEU A 624 1.99 -15.14 -26.24
CA LEU A 624 1.24 -15.86 -27.25
C LEU A 624 1.52 -17.35 -27.05
N ILE A 625 0.62 -18.06 -26.38
CA ILE A 625 0.66 -19.53 -26.30
C ILE A 625 0.30 -20.06 -27.69
N ARG A 626 1.31 -20.36 -28.51
CA ARG A 626 1.09 -21.05 -29.79
C ARG A 626 0.96 -22.54 -29.54
N TYR A 627 -0.28 -23.02 -29.53
CA TYR A 627 -0.57 -24.43 -29.77
C TYR A 627 -0.20 -24.74 -31.22
N SER A 628 0.60 -25.79 -31.46
CA SER A 628 1.02 -26.14 -32.81
C SER A 628 -0.10 -26.82 -33.59
N GLN A 629 -1.13 -26.08 -34.01
CA GLN A 629 -1.88 -26.21 -35.28
C GLN A 629 -2.65 -24.91 -35.52
N GLY A 630 -2.73 -24.44 -36.77
CA GLY A 630 -3.18 -23.10 -37.14
C GLY A 630 -4.68 -22.84 -37.00
N GLN A 631 -5.16 -22.75 -35.76
CA GLN A 631 -6.39 -22.03 -35.45
C GLN A 631 -6.12 -21.02 -34.32
N VAL A 632 -6.11 -19.75 -34.72
CA VAL A 632 -6.30 -18.63 -33.81
C VAL A 632 -7.74 -18.75 -33.31
N PHE A 633 -7.94 -19.05 -32.02
CA PHE A 633 -9.20 -18.70 -31.37
C PHE A 633 -9.17 -17.19 -31.17
N ASP A 634 -9.48 -16.47 -32.24
CA ASP A 634 -9.74 -15.04 -32.19
C ASP A 634 -11.15 -14.90 -31.62
N GLY A 635 -11.23 -14.85 -30.29
CA GLY A 635 -12.41 -14.35 -29.60
C GLY A 635 -12.53 -12.85 -29.81
N GLN A 636 -12.58 -12.38 -31.06
CA GLN A 636 -13.10 -11.06 -31.36
C GLN A 636 -14.58 -11.08 -31.01
N TRP A 637 -14.88 -10.53 -29.85
CA TRP A 637 -16.20 -10.07 -29.53
C TRP A 637 -16.57 -8.99 -30.57
N LYS A 638 -17.29 -9.38 -31.62
CA LYS A 638 -18.05 -8.41 -32.43
C LYS A 638 -19.11 -7.83 -31.50
N PRO A 639 -19.12 -6.51 -31.26
CA PRO A 639 -20.26 -5.90 -30.61
C PRO A 639 -21.45 -6.11 -31.53
N THR A 640 -22.42 -6.90 -31.10
CA THR A 640 -23.76 -6.85 -31.68
C THR A 640 -24.27 -5.44 -31.42
N ALA A 641 -24.32 -4.65 -32.49
CA ALA A 641 -25.04 -3.39 -32.51
C ALA A 641 -26.51 -3.69 -32.19
N THR A 642 -26.91 -3.46 -30.95
CA THR A 642 -28.31 -3.17 -30.65
C THR A 642 -28.62 -1.82 -31.27
N ARG A 643 -29.43 -1.85 -32.35
CA ARG A 643 -30.11 -0.66 -32.87
C ARG A 643 -30.84 0.01 -31.70
N ARG A 644 -30.71 1.33 -31.64
CA ARG A 644 -31.41 2.25 -30.74
C ARG A 644 -32.92 2.02 -30.75
#